data_AF-A0A7V6AMK0-F1
#
_entry.id   AF-A0A7V6AMK0-F1
#
_cell.length_a   1.000
_cell.length_b   1.000
_cell.length_c   1.000
_cell.angle_alpha   90.00
_cell.angle_beta   90.00
_cell.angle_gamma   90.00
#
_symmetry.space_group_name_H-M   'P 1'
#
loop_
_entity.id
_entity.type
_entity.pdbx_description
1 polymer ?
#
loop_
_entity_poly.entity_id
_entity_poly.type
_entity_poly.pdbx_seq_one_letter_code
_entity_poly.pdbx_strand_id
1 'polypeptide(L)'
;MYASPAEMVKLRRQNPSRPVILCEYVHAMGNSCGGVADYWDTIYAYPRMQGAFVWDWVDQGLRKRNDKGESFFAYGGDFGDFPNDGSFCLDGLVNPDRIKHPQLDEIRKVYQPVRFRAVNLAEGKIAVTNLLAFTNLDEYDCFWTVKSNGGIVAAGKLAAVRAAPYETREIVVPVRDLSLSPTQEYFLVVSFNLKTSVPWAEAGYAVAFEQFPLNRRPAKQWTEPEKTVQLIVKETGDEILFQGAGFEYRISKKEGTFSSLSVQSRELLYKPGKINFFRPPTENDRVDVNGMKKWKKYGLDSLQPVLKKIQYEIVNPQVATVTSVFDVVNQRKEVCFEVMALYTLYASGEIRIETWIEPDARIRTLPKVGWQFYVKKELQNVRWNGFGAETYPDRKAAGIVDVFQATVDELWHSHIVPQENGNRSDIRWVTLSDNEGYGLYADGDTLMNFSVRRYSDDNIYHARHTIDLQPLDYIVFNFDYRQQGIGTATCGPGVFEPYLLHASPMQFAIRLVPAHLGIREASDIFRSAMKPLPFRPRLKKPVVTLSEPFFNKPARVKVSSTGEGETIRYTLDGTEPDEKSPLYKEPFLINQTCTVTVKPFKKGYSNELAVVRKKFELMPYSSLSLKYPAENNLPVYVLFDRQYADLGDLASGWLCFRGTDMDLLVEMTRPLPVRLIQVRFMNDWWHRVYLPGKVVFEVSADGQNFKKVFEEEYDINGKPWTIEVKQYKAEIREDNVRYVRIFAENMKTYPSWHEKAGQPSPMMTDEIELE
;
A
#
# COMPACT_ATOMS: atom_id res chain seq x y z
N MET A 1 -19.57 15.92 -16.83
CA MET A 1 -19.67 14.63 -16.11
C MET A 1 -18.30 14.34 -15.50
N TYR A 2 -18.26 13.63 -14.39
CA TYR A 2 -17.04 13.05 -13.77
C TYR A 2 -15.87 14.00 -13.52
N ALA A 3 -16.13 15.31 -13.47
CA ALA A 3 -15.10 16.30 -13.16
C ALA A 3 -14.71 16.19 -11.69
N SER A 4 -13.41 16.07 -11.40
CA SER A 4 -12.87 16.10 -10.04
C SER A 4 -13.23 17.40 -9.30
N PRO A 5 -13.14 17.43 -7.96
CA PRO A 5 -13.37 18.66 -7.19
C PRO A 5 -12.55 19.87 -7.70
N ALA A 6 -11.27 19.65 -8.06
CA ALA A 6 -10.41 20.69 -8.62
C ALA A 6 -10.91 21.18 -9.99
N GLU A 7 -11.39 20.28 -10.85
CA GLU A 7 -11.97 20.65 -12.14
C GLU A 7 -13.30 21.37 -11.99
N MET A 8 -14.14 21.00 -11.02
CA MET A 8 -15.37 21.74 -10.69
C MET A 8 -15.05 23.20 -10.33
N VAL A 9 -14.00 23.45 -9.55
CA VAL A 9 -13.54 24.81 -9.22
C VAL A 9 -13.12 25.58 -10.48
N LYS A 10 -12.48 24.91 -11.45
CA LYS A 10 -12.10 25.50 -12.73
C LYS A 10 -13.33 25.79 -13.61
N LEU A 11 -14.25 24.85 -13.75
CA LEU A 11 -15.50 24.98 -14.52
C LEU A 11 -16.32 26.18 -14.02
N ARG A 12 -16.44 26.32 -12.71
CA ARG A 12 -17.12 27.46 -12.05
C ARG A 12 -16.54 28.81 -12.51
N ARG A 13 -15.23 28.91 -12.76
CA ARG A 13 -14.58 30.15 -13.21
C ARG A 13 -14.80 30.45 -14.70
N GLN A 14 -14.92 29.42 -15.53
CA GLN A 14 -15.06 29.57 -17.00
C GLN A 14 -16.40 30.17 -17.41
N ASN A 15 -17.46 29.90 -16.65
CA ASN A 15 -18.77 30.47 -16.92
C ASN A 15 -19.40 31.03 -15.65
N PRO A 16 -19.24 32.33 -15.36
CA PRO A 16 -19.62 32.90 -14.08
C PRO A 16 -21.13 33.05 -13.85
N SER A 17 -21.95 32.95 -14.91
CA SER A 17 -23.40 33.16 -14.85
C SER A 17 -24.23 31.88 -14.71
N ARG A 18 -23.63 30.70 -14.89
CA ARG A 18 -24.34 29.41 -14.81
C ARG A 18 -23.95 28.63 -13.54
N PRO A 19 -24.86 27.82 -12.96
CA PRO A 19 -24.50 26.90 -11.90
C PRO A 19 -23.68 25.73 -12.45
N VAL A 20 -22.95 25.06 -11.56
CA VAL A 20 -22.23 23.82 -11.84
C VAL A 20 -23.00 22.70 -11.16
N ILE A 21 -23.52 21.78 -11.96
CA ILE A 21 -24.19 20.56 -11.52
C ILE A 21 -23.59 19.43 -12.35
N LEU A 22 -23.07 18.41 -11.68
CA LEU A 22 -22.57 17.23 -12.39
C LEU A 22 -23.75 16.31 -12.69
N CYS A 23 -24.10 16.17 -13.96
CA CYS A 23 -25.15 15.23 -14.38
C CYS A 23 -24.78 13.78 -14.09
N GLU A 24 -23.48 13.47 -13.98
CA GLU A 24 -22.94 12.20 -13.48
C GLU A 24 -21.65 12.51 -12.70
N TYR A 25 -21.50 11.92 -11.52
CA TYR A 25 -20.27 11.90 -10.71
C TYR A 25 -20.21 10.61 -9.90
N VAL A 26 -19.06 10.32 -9.29
CA VAL A 26 -18.88 9.20 -8.37
C VAL A 26 -19.45 7.90 -8.97
N HIS A 27 -18.76 7.39 -9.99
CA HIS A 27 -19.12 6.12 -10.63
C HIS A 27 -19.11 5.00 -9.59
N ALA A 28 -20.21 4.27 -9.43
CA ALA A 28 -20.48 3.35 -8.33
C ALA A 28 -20.18 1.88 -8.69
N MET A 29 -19.49 1.63 -9.81
CA MET A 29 -19.09 0.29 -10.27
C MET A 29 -18.27 -0.48 -9.24
N GLY A 30 -18.80 -1.64 -8.84
CA GLY A 30 -18.15 -2.53 -7.90
C GLY A 30 -18.02 -1.93 -6.49
N ASN A 31 -16.79 -1.87 -5.96
CA ASN A 31 -16.48 -1.34 -4.64
C ASN A 31 -15.87 0.04 -4.84
N SER A 32 -16.71 1.08 -4.74
CA SER A 32 -16.39 2.42 -5.19
C SER A 32 -17.00 3.50 -4.29
N CYS A 33 -17.28 4.67 -4.87
CA CYS A 33 -17.67 5.90 -4.20
C CYS A 33 -16.64 6.45 -3.21
N GLY A 34 -15.36 6.19 -3.45
CA GLY A 34 -14.26 6.86 -2.76
C GLY A 34 -14.23 8.36 -3.07
N GLY A 35 -14.02 9.19 -2.04
CA GLY A 35 -13.86 10.64 -2.16
C GLY A 35 -15.16 11.43 -2.26
N VAL A 36 -16.33 10.79 -2.06
CA VAL A 36 -17.63 11.49 -2.14
C VAL A 36 -17.75 12.63 -1.13
N ALA A 37 -17.17 12.50 0.07
CA ALA A 37 -17.13 13.57 1.06
C ALA A 37 -16.37 14.82 0.53
N ASP A 38 -15.26 14.63 -0.18
CA ASP A 38 -14.46 15.72 -0.76
C ASP A 38 -15.23 16.51 -1.84
N TYR A 39 -16.05 15.80 -2.63
CA TYR A 39 -16.98 16.45 -3.56
C TYR A 39 -17.97 17.35 -2.83
N TRP A 40 -18.60 16.85 -1.77
CA TRP A 40 -19.62 17.62 -1.04
C TRP A 40 -19.04 18.77 -0.24
N ASP A 41 -17.85 18.63 0.33
CA ASP A 41 -17.14 19.76 0.94
C ASP A 41 -16.85 20.85 -0.10
N THR A 42 -16.49 20.47 -1.33
CA THR A 42 -16.27 21.42 -2.44
C THR A 42 -17.59 22.06 -2.90
N ILE A 43 -18.66 21.28 -3.03
CA ILE A 43 -19.99 21.78 -3.42
C ILE A 43 -20.48 22.81 -2.39
N TYR A 44 -20.40 22.50 -1.10
CA TYR A 44 -20.83 23.43 -0.04
C TYR A 44 -19.94 24.66 0.11
N ALA A 45 -18.68 24.61 -0.35
CA ALA A 45 -17.78 25.76 -0.31
C ALA A 45 -18.15 26.87 -1.33
N TYR A 46 -18.96 26.57 -2.35
CA TYR A 46 -19.24 27.50 -3.45
C TYR A 46 -20.73 27.58 -3.79
N PRO A 47 -21.41 28.74 -3.61
CA PRO A 47 -22.86 28.88 -3.80
C PRO A 47 -23.41 28.46 -5.17
N ARG A 48 -22.59 28.52 -6.24
CA ARG A 48 -23.00 28.12 -7.59
C ARG A 48 -22.79 26.63 -7.89
N MET A 49 -22.21 25.86 -6.98
CA MET A 49 -22.15 24.40 -7.09
C MET A 49 -23.41 23.84 -6.42
N GLN A 50 -24.33 23.31 -7.21
CA GLN A 50 -25.68 22.97 -6.74
C GLN A 50 -25.94 21.46 -6.73
N GLY A 51 -24.90 20.66 -6.53
CA GLY A 51 -24.99 19.21 -6.37
C GLY A 51 -24.51 18.40 -7.58
N ALA A 52 -24.82 17.11 -7.52
CA ALA A 52 -24.40 16.11 -8.49
C ALA A 52 -25.32 14.87 -8.41
N PHE A 53 -25.34 14.06 -9.47
CA PHE A 53 -26.10 12.81 -9.55
C PHE A 53 -25.12 11.62 -9.63
N VAL A 54 -25.21 10.69 -8.66
CA VAL A 54 -24.38 9.47 -8.63
C VAL A 54 -24.71 8.61 -9.86
N TRP A 55 -23.70 8.07 -10.53
CA TRP A 55 -23.88 7.05 -11.55
C TRP A 55 -23.54 5.66 -10.96
N ASP A 56 -24.49 4.73 -10.80
CA ASP A 56 -25.93 4.86 -10.97
C ASP A 56 -26.71 4.24 -9.80
N TRP A 57 -28.02 4.05 -9.97
CA TRP A 57 -28.85 3.50 -8.90
C TRP A 57 -28.71 1.99 -8.76
N VAL A 58 -28.73 1.22 -9.85
CA VAL A 58 -28.94 -0.24 -9.80
C VAL A 58 -28.13 -0.97 -10.87
N ASP A 59 -27.41 -2.00 -10.45
CA ASP A 59 -26.70 -2.91 -11.33
C ASP A 59 -27.65 -3.52 -12.37
N GLN A 60 -27.24 -3.54 -13.63
CA GLN A 60 -28.01 -4.08 -14.75
C GLN A 60 -27.66 -5.56 -15.02
N GLY A 61 -27.37 -6.32 -13.97
CA GLY A 61 -27.11 -7.75 -14.04
C GLY A 61 -28.38 -8.58 -14.19
N LEU A 62 -28.40 -9.53 -15.13
CA LEU A 62 -29.56 -10.39 -15.40
C LEU A 62 -29.41 -11.73 -14.69
N ARG A 63 -30.45 -12.16 -13.97
CA ARG A 63 -30.41 -13.45 -13.25
C ARG A 63 -30.33 -14.62 -14.26
N LYS A 64 -29.27 -15.42 -14.17
CA LYS A 64 -29.04 -16.62 -14.99
C LYS A 64 -28.75 -17.83 -14.08
N ARG A 65 -28.90 -19.04 -14.62
CA ARG A 65 -28.45 -20.28 -13.99
C ARG A 65 -27.36 -20.94 -14.82
N ASN A 66 -26.37 -21.55 -14.18
CA ASN A 66 -25.39 -22.39 -14.85
C ASN A 66 -25.93 -23.83 -15.05
N ASP A 67 -25.12 -24.70 -15.64
CA ASP A 67 -25.49 -26.10 -15.93
C ASP A 67 -25.76 -26.95 -14.67
N LYS A 68 -25.23 -26.52 -13.51
CA LYS A 68 -25.47 -27.13 -12.20
C LYS A 68 -26.73 -26.60 -11.51
N GLY A 69 -27.42 -25.63 -12.13
CA GLY A 69 -28.62 -24.98 -11.60
C GLY A 69 -28.36 -23.84 -10.61
N GLU A 70 -27.10 -23.44 -10.40
CA GLU A 70 -26.72 -22.36 -9.49
C GLU A 70 -27.09 -21.00 -10.08
N SER A 71 -27.76 -20.14 -9.29
CA SER A 71 -28.19 -18.81 -9.74
C SER A 71 -27.06 -17.79 -9.56
N PHE A 72 -26.84 -16.95 -10.56
CA PHE A 72 -25.93 -15.81 -10.52
C PHE A 72 -26.49 -14.64 -11.32
N PHE A 73 -25.89 -13.46 -11.19
CA PHE A 73 -26.18 -12.30 -12.05
C PHE A 73 -25.17 -12.29 -13.20
N ALA A 74 -25.66 -12.51 -14.41
CA ALA A 74 -24.90 -12.47 -15.64
C ALA A 74 -24.80 -11.03 -16.16
N TYR A 75 -23.71 -10.75 -16.88
CA TYR A 75 -23.43 -9.46 -17.51
C TYR A 75 -22.92 -9.67 -18.95
N GLY A 76 -22.40 -8.62 -19.61
CA GLY A 76 -21.97 -8.67 -21.02
C GLY A 76 -21.06 -9.86 -21.34
N GLY A 77 -21.36 -10.56 -22.43
CA GLY A 77 -20.63 -11.75 -22.89
C GLY A 77 -21.11 -13.08 -22.32
N ASP A 78 -21.93 -13.08 -21.25
CA ASP A 78 -22.47 -14.33 -20.70
C ASP A 78 -23.65 -14.89 -21.52
N PHE A 79 -24.14 -14.17 -22.54
CA PHE A 79 -25.23 -14.63 -23.43
C PHE A 79 -24.74 -15.05 -24.81
N GLY A 80 -23.41 -15.14 -25.01
CA GLY A 80 -22.82 -15.37 -26.33
C GLY A 80 -22.89 -14.15 -27.26
N ASP A 81 -23.21 -12.98 -26.69
CA ASP A 81 -23.30 -11.69 -27.35
C ASP A 81 -21.92 -11.11 -27.69
N PHE A 82 -21.79 -10.61 -28.92
CA PHE A 82 -20.60 -9.93 -29.41
C PHE A 82 -21.00 -8.79 -30.38
N PRO A 83 -20.45 -7.56 -30.24
CA PRO A 83 -19.54 -7.13 -29.17
C PRO A 83 -20.23 -7.01 -27.80
N ASN A 84 -19.44 -6.96 -26.72
CA ASN A 84 -19.90 -6.68 -25.36
C ASN A 84 -18.80 -5.92 -24.56
N ASP A 85 -19.22 -5.21 -23.51
CA ASP A 85 -18.33 -4.41 -22.63
C ASP A 85 -18.23 -5.01 -21.20
N GLY A 86 -18.46 -6.31 -21.07
CA GLY A 86 -18.32 -7.03 -19.80
C GLY A 86 -19.17 -6.47 -18.65
N SER A 87 -18.53 -6.21 -17.51
CA SER A 87 -19.17 -5.78 -16.26
C SER A 87 -19.50 -4.28 -16.18
N PHE A 88 -19.22 -3.49 -17.23
CA PHE A 88 -19.48 -2.03 -17.25
C PHE A 88 -20.98 -1.64 -17.26
N CYS A 89 -21.86 -2.60 -16.96
CA CYS A 89 -23.28 -2.40 -16.73
C CYS A 89 -23.66 -2.58 -15.25
N LEU A 90 -22.68 -2.80 -14.38
CA LEU A 90 -22.83 -3.09 -12.95
C LEU A 90 -22.33 -1.90 -12.12
N ASP A 91 -23.01 -0.77 -12.28
CA ASP A 91 -22.59 0.53 -11.75
C ASP A 91 -23.43 1.01 -10.55
N GLY A 92 -24.18 0.11 -9.90
CA GLY A 92 -25.25 0.45 -8.98
C GLY A 92 -24.82 0.77 -7.54
N LEU A 93 -25.61 1.62 -6.88
CA LEU A 93 -25.66 1.70 -5.42
C LEU A 93 -26.38 0.50 -4.79
N VAL A 94 -27.15 -0.25 -5.58
CA VAL A 94 -27.79 -1.52 -5.19
C VAL A 94 -27.62 -2.60 -6.27
N ASN A 95 -27.59 -3.86 -5.83
CA ASN A 95 -27.64 -5.04 -6.70
C ASN A 95 -28.95 -5.07 -7.52
N PRO A 96 -29.07 -5.95 -8.55
CA PRO A 96 -30.29 -6.06 -9.36
C PRO A 96 -31.54 -6.47 -8.57
N ASP A 97 -31.39 -7.09 -7.40
CA ASP A 97 -32.48 -7.43 -6.47
C ASP A 97 -32.71 -6.37 -5.38
N ARG A 98 -32.10 -5.19 -5.51
CA ARG A 98 -32.20 -4.02 -4.62
C ARG A 98 -31.56 -4.24 -3.25
N ILE A 99 -30.76 -5.29 -3.07
CA ILE A 99 -29.86 -5.40 -1.92
C ILE A 99 -28.80 -4.30 -2.05
N LYS A 100 -28.65 -3.48 -1.01
CA LYS A 100 -27.73 -2.33 -1.03
C LYS A 100 -26.26 -2.76 -1.11
N HIS A 101 -25.45 -1.98 -1.82
CA HIS A 101 -23.99 -1.99 -1.64
C HIS A 101 -23.61 -1.14 -0.41
N PRO A 102 -22.46 -1.41 0.23
CA PRO A 102 -22.02 -0.66 1.41
C PRO A 102 -21.84 0.85 1.13
N GLN A 103 -21.45 1.21 -0.08
CA GLN A 103 -21.28 2.60 -0.50
C GLN A 103 -22.55 3.46 -0.40
N LEU A 104 -23.75 2.86 -0.43
CA LEU A 104 -25.00 3.59 -0.25
C LEU A 104 -25.11 4.25 1.13
N ASP A 105 -24.52 3.64 2.17
CA ASP A 105 -24.51 4.23 3.51
C ASP A 105 -23.66 5.52 3.55
N GLU A 106 -22.58 5.59 2.77
CA GLU A 106 -21.78 6.80 2.60
C GLU A 106 -22.58 7.90 1.89
N ILE A 107 -23.28 7.56 0.80
CA ILE A 107 -24.15 8.50 0.09
C ILE A 107 -25.25 9.03 1.01
N ARG A 108 -25.91 8.16 1.79
CA ARG A 108 -26.91 8.58 2.79
C ARG A 108 -26.33 9.57 3.79
N LYS A 109 -25.11 9.33 4.27
CA LYS A 109 -24.44 10.21 5.23
C LYS A 109 -24.09 11.56 4.63
N VAL A 110 -23.52 11.61 3.42
CA VAL A 110 -23.13 12.89 2.80
C VAL A 110 -24.33 13.71 2.33
N TYR A 111 -25.46 13.05 2.01
CA TYR A 111 -26.69 13.70 1.55
C TYR A 111 -27.64 14.07 2.70
N GLN A 112 -27.27 13.75 3.95
CA GLN A 112 -28.17 13.95 5.08
C GLN A 112 -28.60 15.42 5.22
N PRO A 113 -29.85 15.71 5.64
CA PRO A 113 -30.42 17.05 5.62
C PRO A 113 -29.89 17.99 6.72
N VAL A 114 -29.02 17.51 7.61
CA VAL A 114 -28.46 18.30 8.72
C VAL A 114 -26.94 18.13 8.75
N ARG A 115 -26.20 19.23 8.66
CA ARG A 115 -24.75 19.23 8.96
C ARG A 115 -24.51 19.58 10.41
N PHE A 116 -23.49 18.95 10.99
CA PHE A 116 -23.09 19.16 12.36
C PHE A 116 -21.65 19.65 12.39
N ARG A 117 -21.33 20.54 13.34
CA ARG A 117 -19.96 21.01 13.56
C ARG A 117 -19.73 21.19 15.05
N ALA A 118 -18.64 20.64 15.56
CA ALA A 118 -18.21 20.88 16.93
C ALA A 118 -17.88 22.38 17.13
N VAL A 119 -18.42 22.98 18.18
CA VAL A 119 -18.08 24.35 18.61
C VAL A 119 -17.25 24.29 19.89
N ASN A 120 -17.77 23.64 20.92
CA ASN A 120 -17.04 23.32 22.15
C ASN A 120 -17.65 22.06 22.79
N LEU A 121 -17.04 20.90 22.52
CA LEU A 121 -17.56 19.60 23.00
C LEU A 121 -17.49 19.43 24.51
N ALA A 122 -16.53 20.07 25.19
CA ALA A 122 -16.44 20.03 26.66
C ALA A 122 -17.62 20.73 27.34
N GLU A 123 -18.18 21.74 26.68
CA GLU A 123 -19.42 22.42 27.10
C GLU A 123 -20.68 21.84 26.42
N GLY A 124 -20.53 20.80 25.59
CA GLY A 124 -21.63 20.22 24.82
C GLY A 124 -22.17 21.09 23.69
N LYS A 125 -21.44 22.13 23.25
CA LYS A 125 -21.87 23.05 22.20
C LYS A 125 -21.56 22.51 20.81
N ILE A 126 -22.61 22.35 20.00
CA ILE A 126 -22.54 21.89 18.60
C ILE A 126 -23.36 22.85 17.74
N ALA A 127 -22.87 23.20 16.56
CA ALA A 127 -23.63 23.91 15.55
C ALA A 127 -24.33 22.90 14.62
N VAL A 128 -25.61 23.10 14.39
CA VAL A 128 -26.42 22.36 13.41
C VAL A 128 -26.84 23.30 12.29
N THR A 129 -26.64 22.88 11.04
CA THR A 129 -27.05 23.63 9.85
C THR A 129 -28.16 22.85 9.15
N ASN A 130 -29.32 23.49 9.01
CA ASN A 130 -30.46 22.93 8.28
C ASN A 130 -30.21 23.04 6.77
N LEU A 131 -30.16 21.92 6.05
CA LEU A 131 -29.99 21.91 4.58
C LEU A 131 -31.31 21.73 3.82
N LEU A 132 -32.44 21.61 4.52
CA LEU A 132 -33.77 21.50 3.90
C LEU A 132 -34.22 22.86 3.38
N ALA A 133 -34.93 22.86 2.25
CA ALA A 133 -35.42 24.07 1.61
C ALA A 133 -36.75 24.59 2.20
N PHE A 134 -37.58 23.71 2.77
CA PHE A 134 -38.96 24.02 3.14
C PHE A 134 -39.37 23.56 4.54
N THR A 135 -38.46 22.92 5.28
CA THR A 135 -38.77 22.24 6.53
C THR A 135 -37.88 22.80 7.64
N ASN A 136 -38.48 23.13 8.79
CA ASN A 136 -37.73 23.53 9.97
C ASN A 136 -37.22 22.28 10.72
N LEU A 137 -36.08 22.38 11.40
CA LEU A 137 -35.56 21.25 12.18
C LEU A 137 -36.43 20.87 13.38
N ASP A 138 -37.35 21.74 13.82
CA ASP A 138 -38.29 21.38 14.87
C ASP A 138 -39.41 20.44 14.43
N GLU A 139 -39.46 20.04 13.17
CA GLU A 139 -40.28 18.92 12.67
C GLU A 139 -39.68 17.54 13.02
N TYR A 140 -38.42 17.50 13.46
CA TYR A 140 -37.72 16.28 13.86
C TYR A 140 -37.48 16.25 15.37
N ASP A 141 -37.30 15.04 15.92
CA ASP A 141 -36.83 14.85 17.28
C ASP A 141 -35.30 14.76 17.30
N CYS A 142 -34.65 15.58 18.12
CA CYS A 142 -33.20 15.55 18.30
C CYS A 142 -32.82 14.69 19.52
N PHE A 143 -32.15 13.57 19.28
CA PHE A 143 -31.65 12.66 20.29
C PHE A 143 -30.14 12.76 20.43
N TRP A 144 -29.64 12.47 21.62
CA TRP A 144 -28.22 12.34 21.87
C TRP A 144 -27.91 11.12 22.74
N THR A 145 -26.72 10.57 22.59
CA THR A 145 -26.22 9.45 23.38
C THR A 145 -24.72 9.58 23.56
N VAL A 146 -24.23 9.41 24.78
CA VAL A 146 -22.81 9.23 25.06
C VAL A 146 -22.54 7.75 25.26
N LYS A 147 -21.62 7.21 24.45
CA LYS A 147 -21.23 5.80 24.48
C LYS A 147 -19.77 5.61 24.85
N SER A 148 -19.46 4.49 25.48
CA SER A 148 -18.10 3.98 25.66
C SER A 148 -18.08 2.46 25.66
N ASN A 149 -17.19 1.85 24.87
CA ASN A 149 -16.97 0.40 24.81
C ASN A 149 -18.27 -0.42 24.67
N GLY A 150 -19.19 -0.01 23.79
CA GLY A 150 -20.48 -0.71 23.57
C GLY A 150 -21.58 -0.34 24.57
N GLY A 151 -21.25 0.33 25.68
CA GLY A 151 -22.21 0.74 26.70
C GLY A 151 -22.72 2.17 26.50
N ILE A 152 -23.98 2.40 26.85
CA ILE A 152 -24.56 3.75 26.97
C ILE A 152 -24.23 4.31 28.35
N VAL A 153 -23.57 5.47 28.37
CA VAL A 153 -23.22 6.21 29.60
C VAL A 153 -24.34 7.17 29.97
N ALA A 154 -24.87 7.87 28.98
CA ALA A 154 -25.98 8.79 29.13
C ALA A 154 -26.71 8.93 27.78
N ALA A 155 -28.00 9.23 27.82
CA ALA A 155 -28.79 9.49 26.63
C ALA A 155 -29.93 10.44 26.96
N GLY A 156 -30.48 11.10 25.94
CA GLY A 156 -31.65 11.93 26.11
C GLY A 156 -32.20 12.48 24.81
N LYS A 157 -33.33 13.17 24.94
CA LYS A 157 -33.96 13.96 23.89
C LYS A 157 -33.78 15.44 24.23
N LEU A 158 -33.32 16.24 23.27
CA LEU A 158 -33.22 17.68 23.46
C LEU A 158 -34.59 18.34 23.31
N ALA A 159 -34.72 19.57 23.84
CA ALA A 159 -35.83 20.44 23.48
C ALA A 159 -35.85 20.70 21.97
N ALA A 160 -37.02 21.09 21.43
CA ALA A 160 -37.21 21.32 20.01
C ALA A 160 -36.15 22.30 19.44
N VAL A 161 -35.40 21.84 18.44
CA VAL A 161 -34.34 22.62 17.80
C VAL A 161 -34.95 23.37 16.62
N ARG A 162 -35.28 24.65 16.81
CA ARG A 162 -35.82 25.47 15.72
C ARG A 162 -34.70 26.06 14.88
N ALA A 163 -34.55 25.61 13.64
CA ALA A 163 -33.67 26.21 12.65
C ALA A 163 -34.41 26.23 11.32
N ALA A 164 -34.67 27.42 10.80
CA ALA A 164 -35.32 27.62 9.51
C ALA A 164 -34.47 27.02 8.36
N PRO A 165 -35.05 26.82 7.16
CA PRO A 165 -34.29 26.43 5.98
C PRO A 165 -32.98 27.23 5.83
N TYR A 166 -31.86 26.51 5.65
CA TYR A 166 -30.50 27.06 5.49
C TYR A 166 -29.93 27.81 6.71
N GLU A 167 -30.63 27.84 7.84
CA GLU A 167 -30.16 28.44 9.08
C GLU A 167 -29.14 27.53 9.78
N THR A 168 -28.13 28.15 10.39
CA THR A 168 -27.23 27.48 11.35
C THR A 168 -27.57 27.93 12.76
N ARG A 169 -27.76 26.96 13.66
CA ARG A 169 -28.05 27.21 15.08
C ARG A 169 -27.12 26.43 15.98
N GLU A 170 -26.65 27.05 17.05
CA GLU A 170 -25.93 26.35 18.12
C GLU A 170 -26.92 25.71 19.10
N ILE A 171 -26.65 24.46 19.45
CA ILE A 171 -27.37 23.67 20.46
C ILE A 171 -26.40 23.23 21.56
N VAL A 172 -26.94 23.02 22.76
CA VAL A 172 -26.18 22.56 23.93
C VAL A 172 -26.68 21.18 24.33
N VAL A 173 -25.79 20.20 24.26
CA VAL A 173 -26.02 18.84 24.75
C VAL A 173 -25.55 18.75 26.19
N PRO A 174 -26.32 18.16 27.13
CA PRO A 174 -25.98 18.13 28.55
C PRO A 174 -24.90 17.07 28.87
N VAL A 175 -23.71 17.23 28.28
CA VAL A 175 -22.53 16.37 28.52
C VAL A 175 -21.58 16.92 29.58
N ARG A 176 -21.68 18.22 29.90
CA ARG A 176 -20.77 18.92 30.82
C ARG A 176 -20.73 18.30 32.22
N ASP A 177 -21.88 17.87 32.71
CA ASP A 177 -22.03 17.37 34.09
C ASP A 177 -21.83 15.84 34.18
N LEU A 178 -21.44 15.19 33.07
CA LEU A 178 -21.16 13.76 33.07
C LEU A 178 -19.80 13.47 33.74
N SER A 179 -19.81 12.54 34.69
CA SER A 179 -18.57 12.03 35.29
C SER A 179 -17.94 10.99 34.35
N LEU A 180 -17.02 11.43 33.50
CA LEU A 180 -16.32 10.59 32.53
C LEU A 180 -14.96 10.15 33.07
N SER A 181 -14.65 8.85 32.98
CA SER A 181 -13.35 8.32 33.43
C SER A 181 -12.22 8.73 32.47
N PRO A 182 -11.05 9.19 32.95
CA PRO A 182 -9.92 9.50 32.08
C PRO A 182 -9.31 8.26 31.38
N THR A 183 -9.72 7.04 31.77
CA THR A 183 -9.20 5.77 31.25
C THR A 183 -10.04 5.16 30.13
N GLN A 184 -11.13 5.82 29.72
CA GLN A 184 -12.04 5.33 28.68
C GLN A 184 -12.17 6.34 27.55
N GLU A 185 -12.49 5.86 26.34
CA GLU A 185 -12.82 6.70 25.18
C GLU A 185 -14.35 6.89 25.13
N TYR A 186 -14.82 8.12 24.97
CA TYR A 186 -16.25 8.45 24.94
C TYR A 186 -16.63 9.13 23.63
N PHE A 187 -17.78 8.74 23.09
CA PHE A 187 -18.34 9.31 21.88
C PHE A 187 -19.73 9.86 22.13
N LEU A 188 -19.95 11.12 21.74
CA LEU A 188 -21.26 11.72 21.66
C LEU A 188 -21.85 11.48 20.27
N VAL A 189 -22.97 10.80 20.19
CA VAL A 189 -23.79 10.66 18.99
C VAL A 189 -24.97 11.63 19.12
N VAL A 190 -25.25 12.42 18.09
CA VAL A 190 -26.43 13.29 17.99
C VAL A 190 -27.17 12.93 16.72
N SER A 191 -28.49 12.80 16.76
CA SER A 191 -29.31 12.44 15.59
C SER A 191 -30.62 13.21 15.54
N PHE A 192 -31.10 13.49 14.33
CA PHE A 192 -32.45 13.99 14.06
C PHE A 192 -33.29 12.86 13.49
N ASN A 193 -34.42 12.58 14.13
CA ASN A 193 -35.27 11.44 13.84
C ASN A 193 -36.69 11.88 13.48
N LEU A 194 -37.36 11.11 12.62
CA LEU A 194 -38.77 11.35 12.29
C LEU A 194 -39.65 11.25 13.55
N LYS A 195 -40.54 12.23 13.76
CA LYS A 195 -41.52 12.19 14.85
C LYS A 195 -42.66 11.22 14.61
N THR A 196 -43.06 11.08 13.35
CA THR A 196 -44.19 10.28 12.89
C THR A 196 -43.77 9.49 11.65
N SER A 197 -44.44 8.38 11.39
CA SER A 197 -44.19 7.59 10.18
C SER A 197 -44.63 8.38 8.94
N VAL A 198 -43.84 8.27 7.87
CA VAL A 198 -44.09 8.84 6.55
C VAL A 198 -44.07 7.71 5.51
N PRO A 199 -44.55 7.90 4.27
CA PRO A 199 -44.69 6.80 3.31
C PRO A 199 -43.42 5.98 3.01
N TRP A 200 -42.23 6.52 3.29
CA TRP A 200 -40.94 5.89 3.00
C TRP A 200 -40.16 5.43 4.23
N ALA A 201 -40.57 5.78 5.45
CA ALA A 201 -39.91 5.36 6.69
C ALA A 201 -40.79 5.51 7.93
N GLU A 202 -40.53 4.66 8.92
CA GLU A 202 -41.23 4.69 10.20
C GLU A 202 -40.79 5.84 11.12
N ALA A 203 -41.66 6.20 12.06
CA ALA A 203 -41.31 7.09 13.17
C ALA A 203 -40.04 6.58 13.89
N GLY A 204 -39.17 7.50 14.29
CA GLY A 204 -37.89 7.18 14.92
C GLY A 204 -36.75 6.93 13.93
N TYR A 205 -36.99 6.86 12.62
CA TYR A 205 -35.92 6.77 11.63
C TYR A 205 -34.99 8.01 11.69
N ALA A 206 -33.69 7.78 11.86
CA ALA A 206 -32.68 8.84 11.89
C ALA A 206 -32.39 9.34 10.46
N VAL A 207 -32.83 10.56 10.15
CA VAL A 207 -32.58 11.19 8.84
C VAL A 207 -31.18 11.78 8.75
N ALA A 208 -30.60 12.18 9.87
CA ALA A 208 -29.24 12.68 9.97
C ALA A 208 -28.64 12.31 11.33
N PHE A 209 -27.35 12.05 11.37
CA PHE A 209 -26.62 11.85 12.62
C PHE A 209 -25.19 12.35 12.51
N GLU A 210 -24.54 12.57 13.65
CA GLU A 210 -23.10 12.76 13.74
C GLU A 210 -22.52 12.15 15.01
N GLN A 211 -21.26 11.71 14.95
CA GLN A 211 -20.52 11.25 16.11
C GLN A 211 -19.28 12.14 16.38
N PHE A 212 -19.09 12.52 17.64
CA PHE A 212 -17.97 13.33 18.10
C PHE A 212 -17.21 12.62 19.23
N PRO A 213 -15.86 12.54 19.17
CA PRO A 213 -15.08 12.10 20.33
C PRO A 213 -15.11 13.18 21.41
N LEU A 214 -15.59 12.84 22.62
CA LEU A 214 -15.65 13.78 23.75
C LEU A 214 -14.31 13.98 24.44
N ASN A 215 -13.42 13.00 24.34
CA ASN A 215 -12.08 13.05 24.89
C ASN A 215 -11.05 12.45 23.92
N ARG A 216 -9.78 12.72 24.19
CA ARG A 216 -8.69 12.02 23.49
C ARG A 216 -8.68 10.56 23.90
N ARG A 217 -8.38 9.67 22.95
CA ARG A 217 -8.18 8.25 23.21
C ARG A 217 -7.15 8.08 24.34
N PRO A 218 -7.51 7.39 25.44
CA PRO A 218 -6.60 7.21 26.57
C PRO A 218 -5.40 6.35 26.19
N ALA A 219 -4.27 6.58 26.85
CA ALA A 219 -3.11 5.71 26.74
C ALA A 219 -3.41 4.34 27.38
N LYS A 220 -2.84 3.27 26.82
CA LYS A 220 -2.91 1.93 27.42
C LYS A 220 -2.25 1.94 28.80
N GLN A 221 -2.83 1.20 29.74
CA GLN A 221 -2.20 0.95 31.03
C GLN A 221 -1.21 -0.20 30.87
N TRP A 222 0.03 0.05 31.24
CA TRP A 222 1.09 -0.94 31.18
C TRP A 222 1.11 -1.79 32.44
N THR A 223 1.21 -3.10 32.26
CA THR A 223 1.38 -4.09 33.31
C THR A 223 2.76 -4.72 33.20
N GLU A 224 3.34 -5.04 34.35
CA GLU A 224 4.62 -5.77 34.43
C GLU A 224 4.32 -7.28 34.53
N PRO A 225 5.20 -8.15 34.00
CA PRO A 225 4.97 -9.60 34.08
C PRO A 225 4.95 -10.11 35.52
N GLU A 226 3.99 -10.99 35.86
CA GLU A 226 3.89 -11.60 37.18
C GLU A 226 5.10 -12.49 37.50
N LYS A 227 5.93 -12.06 38.46
CA LYS A 227 7.25 -12.66 38.78
C LYS A 227 7.24 -14.17 39.03
N THR A 228 6.08 -14.73 39.38
CA THR A 228 5.88 -16.15 39.70
C THR A 228 5.67 -17.03 38.47
N VAL A 229 5.33 -16.48 37.31
CA VAL A 229 5.07 -17.24 36.07
C VAL A 229 6.30 -17.20 35.17
N GLN A 230 6.74 -18.36 34.69
CA GLN A 230 7.90 -18.49 33.79
C GLN A 230 7.47 -18.89 32.37
N LEU A 231 8.22 -18.41 31.39
CA LEU A 231 8.11 -18.79 29.99
C LEU A 231 9.16 -19.87 29.68
N ILE A 232 8.71 -21.05 29.30
CA ILE A 232 9.58 -22.14 28.84
C ILE A 232 9.88 -21.90 27.36
N VAL A 233 11.17 -21.81 27.02
CA VAL A 233 11.64 -21.67 25.64
C VAL A 233 12.48 -22.89 25.28
N LYS A 234 12.15 -23.56 24.18
CA LYS A 234 12.91 -24.71 23.67
C LYS A 234 13.08 -24.59 22.17
N GLU A 235 14.30 -24.74 21.69
CA GLU A 235 14.56 -24.91 20.27
C GLU A 235 14.46 -26.39 19.90
N THR A 236 13.67 -26.70 18.87
CA THR A 236 13.40 -28.08 18.42
C THR A 236 13.50 -28.16 16.90
N GLY A 237 14.64 -28.63 16.39
CA GLY A 237 14.86 -28.79 14.94
C GLY A 237 14.57 -27.51 14.15
N ASP A 238 13.41 -27.50 13.48
CA ASP A 238 12.92 -26.44 12.60
C ASP A 238 11.98 -25.43 13.29
N GLU A 239 11.79 -25.51 14.61
CA GLU A 239 10.88 -24.63 15.36
C GLU A 239 11.49 -24.11 16.66
N ILE A 240 10.95 -23.00 17.14
CA ILE A 240 11.19 -22.46 18.48
C ILE A 240 9.86 -22.50 19.23
N LEU A 241 9.82 -23.30 20.31
CA LEU A 241 8.67 -23.52 21.17
C LEU A 241 8.69 -22.52 22.34
N PHE A 242 7.53 -21.91 22.59
CA PHE A 242 7.26 -21.05 23.74
C PHE A 242 6.05 -21.59 24.49
N GLN A 243 6.21 -21.91 25.77
CA GLN A 243 5.14 -22.49 26.58
C GLN A 243 5.00 -21.75 27.90
N GLY A 244 3.77 -21.42 28.28
CA GLY A 244 3.43 -20.83 29.56
C GLY A 244 2.16 -21.43 30.14
N ALA A 245 1.54 -20.73 31.10
CA ALA A 245 0.34 -21.21 31.76
C ALA A 245 -0.86 -21.19 30.79
N GLY A 246 -1.22 -22.36 30.25
CA GLY A 246 -2.40 -22.52 29.40
C GLY A 246 -2.24 -22.06 27.95
N PHE A 247 -1.01 -21.88 27.45
CA PHE A 247 -0.73 -21.64 26.04
C PHE A 247 0.56 -22.32 25.59
N GLU A 248 0.62 -22.62 24.29
CA GLU A 248 1.81 -23.11 23.61
C GLU A 248 1.88 -22.50 22.20
N TYR A 249 3.00 -21.84 21.89
CA TYR A 249 3.26 -21.18 20.60
C TYR A 249 4.50 -21.75 19.96
N ARG A 250 4.49 -21.88 18.63
CA ARG A 250 5.65 -22.35 17.84
C ARG A 250 5.94 -21.36 16.73
N ILE A 251 7.19 -20.96 16.60
CA ILE A 251 7.68 -20.15 15.48
C ILE A 251 8.53 -21.05 14.58
N SER A 252 8.17 -21.10 13.30
CA SER A 252 8.92 -21.86 12.30
C SER A 252 10.22 -21.13 11.94
N LYS A 253 11.34 -21.85 11.96
CA LYS A 253 12.66 -21.37 11.50
C LYS A 253 12.79 -21.33 9.99
N LYS A 254 11.81 -21.87 9.26
CA LYS A 254 11.70 -21.77 7.79
C LYS A 254 10.86 -20.56 7.39
N GLU A 255 9.69 -20.40 8.01
CA GLU A 255 8.72 -19.36 7.65
C GLU A 255 8.92 -18.07 8.46
N GLY A 256 9.68 -18.09 9.55
CA GLY A 256 10.01 -16.90 10.37
C GLY A 256 8.83 -16.32 11.16
N THR A 257 7.73 -17.06 11.24
CA THR A 257 6.42 -16.65 11.79
C THR A 257 5.79 -17.83 12.54
N PHE A 258 4.68 -17.60 13.22
CA PHE A 258 4.00 -18.63 14.01
C PHE A 258 3.49 -19.77 13.12
N SER A 259 3.91 -21.01 13.40
CA SER A 259 3.33 -22.23 12.83
C SER A 259 2.17 -22.76 13.66
N SER A 260 2.12 -22.42 14.95
CA SER A 260 1.06 -22.82 15.89
C SER A 260 0.84 -21.73 16.94
N LEU A 261 -0.43 -21.48 17.26
CA LEU A 261 -0.86 -20.66 18.40
C LEU A 261 -1.98 -21.41 19.13
N SER A 262 -1.65 -22.06 20.24
CA SER A 262 -2.64 -22.81 21.01
C SER A 262 -2.93 -22.18 22.38
N VAL A 263 -4.18 -22.26 22.80
CA VAL A 263 -4.66 -21.86 24.13
C VAL A 263 -5.48 -22.99 24.73
N GLN A 264 -5.15 -23.44 25.94
CA GLN A 264 -5.76 -24.60 26.61
C GLN A 264 -5.85 -25.83 25.67
N SER A 265 -4.74 -26.09 24.96
CA SER A 265 -4.61 -27.17 23.96
C SER A 265 -5.52 -27.06 22.73
N ARG A 266 -6.23 -25.94 22.53
CA ARG A 266 -6.95 -25.63 21.29
C ARG A 266 -6.07 -24.86 20.33
N GLU A 267 -5.77 -25.45 19.19
CA GLU A 267 -5.06 -24.80 18.09
C GLU A 267 -5.94 -23.74 17.42
N LEU A 268 -5.42 -22.52 17.26
CA LEU A 268 -6.12 -21.41 16.62
C LEU A 268 -5.68 -21.19 15.16
N LEU A 269 -4.45 -21.54 14.81
CA LEU A 269 -3.92 -21.38 13.45
C LEU A 269 -4.21 -22.62 12.60
N TYR A 270 -4.56 -22.38 11.35
CA TYR A 270 -4.60 -23.42 10.33
C TYR A 270 -3.23 -23.62 9.68
N LYS A 271 -2.52 -22.53 9.39
CA LYS A 271 -1.17 -22.51 8.80
C LYS A 271 -0.45 -21.19 9.12
N PRO A 272 0.87 -21.08 8.88
CA PRO A 272 1.63 -19.90 9.22
C PRO A 272 1.12 -18.62 8.53
N GLY A 273 1.00 -17.53 9.31
CA GLY A 273 0.62 -16.21 8.81
C GLY A 273 1.77 -15.49 8.10
N LYS A 274 1.48 -14.47 7.30
CA LYS A 274 2.47 -13.73 6.52
C LYS A 274 2.25 -12.21 6.56
N ILE A 275 3.31 -11.44 6.39
CA ILE A 275 3.17 -10.03 6.01
C ILE A 275 2.56 -9.97 4.61
N ASN A 276 1.61 -9.06 4.39
CA ASN A 276 0.85 -8.92 3.15
C ASN A 276 0.84 -7.45 2.68
N PHE A 277 1.03 -7.26 1.38
CA PHE A 277 1.04 -5.97 0.71
C PHE A 277 0.00 -5.84 -0.41
N PHE A 278 -0.80 -6.87 -0.63
CA PHE A 278 -1.71 -6.97 -1.77
C PHE A 278 -3.16 -7.19 -1.34
N ARG A 279 -4.08 -6.66 -2.13
CA ARG A 279 -5.53 -6.93 -2.07
C ARG A 279 -6.01 -7.35 -3.45
N PRO A 280 -7.01 -8.24 -3.58
CA PRO A 280 -7.68 -8.48 -4.85
C PRO A 280 -8.22 -7.15 -5.42
N PRO A 281 -7.91 -6.80 -6.67
CA PRO A 281 -8.23 -5.47 -7.20
C PRO A 281 -9.74 -5.26 -7.30
N THR A 282 -10.22 -4.10 -6.86
CA THR A 282 -11.56 -3.61 -7.21
C THR A 282 -11.64 -3.31 -8.71
N GLU A 283 -12.85 -3.15 -9.24
CA GLU A 283 -13.02 -2.69 -10.63
C GLU A 283 -12.34 -1.33 -10.88
N ASN A 284 -12.29 -0.44 -9.88
CA ASN A 284 -11.51 0.79 -9.94
C ASN A 284 -10.01 0.53 -9.98
N ASP A 285 -9.49 -0.34 -9.12
CA ASP A 285 -8.06 -0.68 -9.09
C ASP A 285 -7.60 -1.19 -10.47
N ARG A 286 -8.46 -1.91 -11.22
CA ARG A 286 -8.13 -2.45 -12.55
C ARG A 286 -7.80 -1.38 -13.59
N VAL A 287 -8.35 -0.17 -13.45
CA VAL A 287 -8.19 0.92 -14.42
C VAL A 287 -7.48 2.16 -13.84
N ASP A 288 -7.37 2.27 -12.51
CA ASP A 288 -6.69 3.39 -11.85
C ASP A 288 -5.21 3.47 -12.26
N VAL A 289 -4.75 4.70 -12.55
CA VAL A 289 -3.35 4.99 -12.87
C VAL A 289 -2.39 4.60 -11.74
N ASN A 290 -2.86 4.57 -10.49
CA ASN A 290 -2.13 4.15 -9.29
C ASN A 290 -2.55 2.77 -8.78
N GLY A 291 -3.36 2.04 -9.56
CA GLY A 291 -3.88 0.70 -9.24
C GLY A 291 -3.11 -0.44 -9.90
N MET A 292 -3.86 -1.46 -10.31
CA MET A 292 -3.40 -2.79 -10.70
C MET A 292 -2.34 -2.79 -11.79
N LYS A 293 -2.42 -1.89 -12.79
CA LYS A 293 -1.40 -1.80 -13.85
C LYS A 293 0.00 -1.51 -13.28
N LYS A 294 0.10 -0.60 -12.31
CA LYS A 294 1.37 -0.31 -11.61
C LYS A 294 1.73 -1.44 -10.65
N TRP A 295 0.78 -1.98 -9.91
CA TRP A 295 1.04 -3.07 -8.97
C TRP A 295 1.62 -4.30 -9.67
N LYS A 296 1.05 -4.68 -10.82
CA LYS A 296 1.55 -5.78 -11.64
C LYS A 296 2.91 -5.49 -12.27
N LYS A 297 3.18 -4.24 -12.68
CA LYS A 297 4.51 -3.82 -13.18
C LYS A 297 5.60 -4.18 -12.17
N TYR A 298 5.37 -3.92 -10.88
CA TYR A 298 6.31 -4.23 -9.80
C TYR A 298 6.13 -5.64 -9.19
N GLY A 299 5.15 -6.42 -9.67
CA GLY A 299 4.90 -7.79 -9.23
C GLY A 299 4.28 -7.91 -7.83
N LEU A 300 3.56 -6.88 -7.37
CA LEU A 300 2.97 -6.83 -6.03
C LEU A 300 1.86 -7.89 -5.82
N ASP A 301 1.25 -8.36 -6.90
CA ASP A 301 0.26 -9.45 -6.94
C ASP A 301 0.86 -10.84 -6.71
N SER A 302 2.19 -10.94 -6.59
CA SER A 302 2.92 -12.20 -6.56
C SER A 302 3.91 -12.34 -5.41
N LEU A 303 3.78 -11.48 -4.40
CA LEU A 303 4.77 -11.34 -3.33
C LEU A 303 4.82 -12.56 -2.41
N GLN A 304 6.04 -13.00 -2.11
CA GLN A 304 6.34 -14.07 -1.17
C GLN A 304 7.45 -13.62 -0.20
N PRO A 305 7.20 -13.65 1.12
CA PRO A 305 8.26 -13.45 2.11
C PRO A 305 9.27 -14.60 2.07
N VAL A 306 10.55 -14.29 1.99
CA VAL A 306 11.65 -15.26 2.09
C VAL A 306 12.46 -14.93 3.34
N LEU A 307 12.50 -15.86 4.29
CA LEU A 307 13.26 -15.68 5.53
C LEU A 307 14.76 -15.63 5.24
N LYS A 308 15.41 -14.57 5.74
CA LYS A 308 16.87 -14.36 5.64
C LYS A 308 17.59 -14.69 6.92
N LYS A 309 16.99 -14.31 8.05
CA LYS A 309 17.58 -14.47 9.37
C LYS A 309 16.48 -14.65 10.39
N ILE A 310 16.71 -15.56 11.32
CA ILE A 310 15.91 -15.73 12.54
C ILE A 310 16.84 -15.88 13.73
N GLN A 311 16.55 -15.19 14.82
CA GLN A 311 17.29 -15.29 16.07
C GLN A 311 16.34 -15.09 17.24
N TYR A 312 16.48 -15.89 18.30
CA TYR A 312 15.75 -15.68 19.55
C TYR A 312 16.70 -15.30 20.70
N GLU A 313 16.14 -14.60 21.69
CA GLU A 313 16.82 -14.21 22.92
C GLU A 313 15.85 -14.40 24.09
N ILE A 314 16.30 -15.03 25.17
CA ILE A 314 15.57 -15.04 26.44
C ILE A 314 15.98 -13.78 27.19
N VAL A 315 15.10 -12.78 27.25
CA VAL A 315 15.39 -11.48 27.88
C VAL A 315 15.44 -11.64 29.40
N ASN A 316 14.49 -12.39 29.95
CA ASN A 316 14.41 -12.78 31.35
C ASN A 316 13.49 -14.02 31.47
N PRO A 317 13.28 -14.61 32.67
CA PRO A 317 12.45 -15.82 32.82
C PRO A 317 11.00 -15.72 32.34
N GLN A 318 10.50 -14.51 32.03
CA GLN A 318 9.11 -14.24 31.70
C GLN A 318 8.92 -13.68 30.28
N VAL A 319 10.00 -13.29 29.62
CA VAL A 319 9.97 -12.61 28.33
C VAL A 319 11.04 -13.17 27.42
N ALA A 320 10.65 -13.56 26.22
CA ALA A 320 11.56 -13.93 25.14
C ALA A 320 11.24 -13.12 23.88
N THR A 321 12.24 -12.94 23.04
CA THR A 321 12.08 -12.28 21.74
C THR A 321 12.52 -13.19 20.61
N VAL A 322 11.91 -13.01 19.45
CA VAL A 322 12.37 -13.58 18.17
C VAL A 322 12.45 -12.44 17.15
N THR A 323 13.60 -12.28 16.51
CA THR A 323 13.79 -11.35 15.41
C THR A 323 13.83 -12.16 14.11
N SER A 324 12.91 -11.89 13.19
CA SER A 324 12.90 -12.45 11.84
C SER A 324 13.11 -11.33 10.83
N VAL A 325 14.01 -11.56 9.87
CA VAL A 325 14.30 -10.64 8.75
C VAL A 325 13.92 -11.34 7.45
N PHE A 326 13.14 -10.67 6.61
CA PHE A 326 12.61 -11.20 5.35
C PHE A 326 13.03 -10.31 4.17
N ASP A 327 13.37 -10.95 3.06
CA ASP A 327 13.28 -10.34 1.74
C ASP A 327 11.91 -10.74 1.17
N VAL A 328 11.00 -9.78 0.97
CA VAL A 328 9.72 -10.02 0.31
C VAL A 328 9.93 -9.84 -1.18
N VAL A 329 9.87 -10.96 -1.92
CA VAL A 329 10.23 -11.01 -3.33
C VAL A 329 9.01 -11.21 -4.22
N ASN A 330 9.07 -10.71 -5.44
CA ASN A 330 8.08 -11.01 -6.48
C ASN A 330 8.43 -12.31 -7.24
N GLN A 331 7.59 -12.72 -8.21
CA GLN A 331 7.83 -13.88 -9.08
C GLN A 331 9.17 -13.83 -9.85
N ARG A 332 9.71 -12.64 -10.11
CA ARG A 332 11.02 -12.44 -10.77
C ARG A 332 12.20 -12.55 -9.80
N LYS A 333 11.95 -12.87 -8.53
CA LYS A 333 12.93 -12.92 -7.42
C LYS A 333 13.57 -11.56 -7.12
N GLU A 334 12.94 -10.47 -7.53
CA GLU A 334 13.36 -9.13 -7.14
C GLU A 334 12.87 -8.84 -5.72
N VAL A 335 13.72 -8.27 -4.87
CA VAL A 335 13.33 -7.83 -3.54
C VAL A 335 12.48 -6.56 -3.67
N CYS A 336 11.21 -6.64 -3.27
CA CYS A 336 10.28 -5.52 -3.26
C CYS A 336 10.25 -4.83 -1.89
N PHE A 337 10.44 -5.60 -0.81
CA PHE A 337 10.47 -5.07 0.55
C PHE A 337 11.48 -5.85 1.38
N GLU A 338 12.27 -5.16 2.20
CA GLU A 338 12.97 -5.79 3.32
C GLU A 338 12.13 -5.58 4.58
N VAL A 339 11.85 -6.64 5.32
CA VAL A 339 10.97 -6.61 6.49
C VAL A 339 11.70 -7.17 7.71
N MET A 340 11.61 -6.48 8.83
CA MET A 340 12.02 -7.02 10.14
C MET A 340 10.78 -7.14 11.02
N ALA A 341 10.57 -8.32 11.59
CA ALA A 341 9.54 -8.58 12.59
C ALA A 341 10.21 -8.97 13.92
N LEU A 342 9.94 -8.20 14.97
CA LEU A 342 10.34 -8.52 16.34
C LEU A 342 9.11 -9.03 17.10
N TYR A 343 9.08 -10.34 17.34
CA TYR A 343 8.11 -10.98 18.20
C TYR A 343 8.59 -10.88 19.64
N THR A 344 7.81 -10.30 20.53
CA THR A 344 8.04 -10.31 21.98
C THR A 344 6.95 -11.17 22.62
N LEU A 345 7.36 -12.26 23.26
CA LEU A 345 6.48 -13.26 23.85
C LEU A 345 6.55 -13.11 25.38
N TYR A 346 5.40 -12.93 26.01
CA TYR A 346 5.28 -12.78 27.46
C TYR A 346 4.74 -14.07 28.09
N ALA A 347 5.15 -14.36 29.33
CA ALA A 347 4.65 -15.49 30.12
C ALA A 347 3.13 -15.43 30.42
N SER A 348 2.49 -14.28 30.17
CA SER A 348 1.03 -14.10 30.20
C SER A 348 0.30 -14.66 28.97
N GLY A 349 1.05 -15.06 27.93
CA GLY A 349 0.50 -15.46 26.63
C GLY A 349 0.30 -14.30 25.66
N GLU A 350 0.54 -13.06 26.08
CA GLU A 350 0.52 -11.90 25.19
C GLU A 350 1.70 -11.97 24.19
N ILE A 351 1.42 -11.62 22.94
CA ILE A 351 2.39 -11.55 21.85
C ILE A 351 2.37 -10.14 21.30
N ARG A 352 3.54 -9.50 21.21
CA ARG A 352 3.70 -8.23 20.49
C ARG A 352 4.57 -8.46 19.26
N ILE A 353 4.13 -7.97 18.10
CA ILE A 353 4.86 -8.04 16.83
C ILE A 353 5.13 -6.62 16.37
N GLU A 354 6.39 -6.19 16.49
CA GLU A 354 6.84 -4.92 15.94
C GLU A 354 7.39 -5.16 14.54
N THR A 355 6.89 -4.43 13.56
CA THR A 355 7.22 -4.63 12.14
C THR A 355 7.86 -3.37 11.58
N TRP A 356 9.00 -3.53 10.91
CA TRP A 356 9.67 -2.48 10.13
C TRP A 356 9.76 -2.92 8.69
N ILE A 357 9.51 -1.99 7.77
CA ILE A 357 9.43 -2.27 6.34
C ILE A 357 10.26 -1.22 5.60
N GLU A 358 11.18 -1.68 4.76
CA GLU A 358 11.91 -0.87 3.79
C GLU A 358 11.43 -1.23 2.38
N PRO A 359 10.64 -0.38 1.71
CA PRO A 359 10.25 -0.64 0.33
C PRO A 359 11.40 -0.37 -0.64
N ASP A 360 11.43 -1.11 -1.75
CA ASP A 360 12.25 -0.76 -2.90
C ASP A 360 11.83 0.61 -3.46
N ALA A 361 12.81 1.46 -3.78
CA ALA A 361 12.58 2.85 -4.19
C ALA A 361 11.78 2.99 -5.50
N ARG A 362 11.72 1.95 -6.34
CA ARG A 362 10.93 1.92 -7.58
C ARG A 362 9.43 1.83 -7.31
N ILE A 363 9.04 1.26 -6.17
CA ILE A 363 7.64 1.12 -5.77
C ILE A 363 7.17 2.46 -5.20
N ARG A 364 6.09 3.02 -5.75
CA ARG A 364 5.58 4.34 -5.35
C ARG A 364 4.31 4.28 -4.52
N THR A 365 3.41 3.35 -4.82
CA THR A 365 2.13 3.15 -4.11
C THR A 365 1.92 1.67 -3.79
N LEU A 366 1.16 1.40 -2.73
CA LEU A 366 0.85 0.06 -2.24
C LEU A 366 -0.67 -0.15 -2.14
N PRO A 367 -1.19 -1.33 -2.48
CA PRO A 367 -2.58 -1.67 -2.22
C PRO A 367 -2.92 -1.64 -0.72
N LYS A 368 -2.08 -2.29 0.09
CA LYS A 368 -2.20 -2.36 1.55
C LYS A 368 -0.88 -2.77 2.22
N VAL A 369 -0.86 -2.76 3.55
CA VAL A 369 0.25 -3.25 4.37
C VAL A 369 -0.28 -3.77 5.71
N GLY A 370 0.01 -5.03 6.04
CA GLY A 370 -0.57 -5.69 7.20
C GLY A 370 -0.10 -7.12 7.38
N TRP A 371 -0.57 -7.76 8.46
CA TRP A 371 -0.39 -9.20 8.66
C TRP A 371 -1.65 -9.95 8.25
N GLN A 372 -1.47 -11.04 7.50
CA GLN A 372 -2.52 -11.98 7.12
C GLN A 372 -2.33 -13.29 7.88
N PHE A 373 -3.31 -13.65 8.69
CA PHE A 373 -3.36 -14.88 9.47
C PHE A 373 -4.36 -15.85 8.86
N TYR A 374 -4.07 -17.14 8.97
CA TYR A 374 -4.96 -18.21 8.52
C TYR A 374 -5.41 -18.98 9.73
N VAL A 375 -6.61 -18.68 10.21
CA VAL A 375 -7.13 -19.22 11.47
C VAL A 375 -8.12 -20.36 11.20
N LYS A 376 -8.28 -21.25 12.17
CA LYS A 376 -9.24 -22.37 12.09
C LYS A 376 -10.66 -21.88 11.76
N LYS A 377 -11.39 -22.64 10.92
CA LYS A 377 -12.73 -22.26 10.43
C LYS A 377 -13.78 -22.11 11.52
N GLU A 378 -13.54 -22.71 12.68
CA GLU A 378 -14.39 -22.68 13.87
C GLU A 378 -14.43 -21.28 14.50
N LEU A 379 -13.42 -20.43 14.25
CA LEU A 379 -13.30 -19.06 14.78
C LEU A 379 -14.21 -18.05 14.06
N GLN A 380 -15.49 -18.39 13.95
CA GLN A 380 -16.48 -17.69 13.12
C GLN A 380 -17.10 -16.47 13.79
N ASN A 381 -17.02 -16.33 15.12
CA ASN A 381 -17.65 -15.24 15.87
C ASN A 381 -16.69 -14.07 15.98
N VAL A 382 -17.06 -12.93 15.41
CA VAL A 382 -16.22 -11.73 15.30
C VAL A 382 -16.84 -10.61 16.13
N ARG A 383 -16.06 -10.03 17.06
CA ARG A 383 -16.43 -8.79 17.76
C ARG A 383 -15.32 -7.76 17.59
N TRP A 384 -15.66 -6.49 17.39
CA TRP A 384 -14.67 -5.42 17.24
C TRP A 384 -15.15 -4.10 17.80
N ASN A 385 -14.20 -3.23 18.15
CA ASN A 385 -14.44 -1.82 18.47
C ASN A 385 -13.80 -0.93 17.41
N GLY A 386 -14.64 -0.22 16.64
CA GLY A 386 -14.23 0.59 15.50
C GLY A 386 -15.44 0.89 14.62
N PHE A 387 -15.23 1.19 13.33
CA PHE A 387 -16.37 1.37 12.43
C PHE A 387 -17.11 0.06 12.15
N GLY A 388 -18.44 0.10 12.24
CA GLY A 388 -19.30 -1.08 12.04
C GLY A 388 -19.54 -1.44 10.57
N ALA A 389 -19.71 -0.43 9.71
CA ALA A 389 -19.93 -0.60 8.27
C ALA A 389 -18.62 -0.88 7.53
N GLU A 390 -18.72 -1.35 6.28
CA GLU A 390 -17.56 -1.48 5.41
C GLU A 390 -17.03 -0.11 4.97
N THR A 391 -15.80 0.20 5.36
CA THR A 391 -15.18 1.52 5.16
C THR A 391 -13.79 1.41 4.54
N TYR A 392 -13.38 2.45 3.83
CA TYR A 392 -12.04 2.63 3.25
C TYR A 392 -11.52 4.04 3.59
N PRO A 393 -10.21 4.34 3.41
CA PRO A 393 -9.66 5.65 3.77
C PRO A 393 -10.42 6.85 3.20
N ASP A 394 -10.94 6.71 1.98
CA ASP A 394 -11.71 7.70 1.22
C ASP A 394 -13.23 7.44 1.23
N ARG A 395 -13.71 6.46 2.00
CA ARG A 395 -15.15 6.14 2.16
C ARG A 395 -15.43 5.67 3.58
N LYS A 396 -15.59 6.61 4.51
CA LYS A 396 -15.77 6.31 5.95
C LYS A 396 -16.59 7.34 6.73
N ALA A 397 -17.17 8.35 6.09
CA ALA A 397 -17.97 9.37 6.74
C ALA A 397 -19.20 8.77 7.47
N ALA A 398 -19.78 7.68 6.94
CA ALA A 398 -20.89 6.98 7.56
C ALA A 398 -20.49 6.09 8.75
N GLY A 399 -19.18 5.93 9.00
CA GLY A 399 -18.66 5.10 10.07
C GLY A 399 -19.03 5.66 11.46
N ILE A 400 -19.66 4.81 12.28
CA ILE A 400 -19.85 5.05 13.72
C ILE A 400 -18.91 4.13 14.48
N VAL A 401 -18.13 4.69 15.39
CA VAL A 401 -17.32 3.92 16.33
C VAL A 401 -18.22 3.37 17.43
N ASP A 402 -18.29 2.05 17.53
CA ASP A 402 -18.95 1.33 18.61
C ASP A 402 -18.39 -0.10 18.71
N VAL A 403 -18.92 -0.90 19.64
CA VAL A 403 -18.67 -2.34 19.68
C VAL A 403 -19.71 -3.07 18.84
N PHE A 404 -19.25 -3.77 17.81
CA PHE A 404 -20.07 -4.54 16.90
C PHE A 404 -19.74 -6.03 17.00
N GLN A 405 -20.68 -6.86 16.55
CA GLN A 405 -20.50 -8.30 16.42
C GLN A 405 -21.13 -8.80 15.13
N ALA A 406 -20.52 -9.81 14.53
CA ALA A 406 -20.99 -10.49 13.33
C ALA A 406 -20.32 -11.86 13.23
N THR A 407 -20.88 -12.73 12.40
CA THR A 407 -20.17 -13.92 11.90
C THR A 407 -19.25 -13.54 10.74
N VAL A 408 -18.28 -14.39 10.41
CA VAL A 408 -17.42 -14.20 9.23
C VAL A 408 -18.23 -14.06 7.94
N ASP A 409 -19.33 -14.81 7.81
CA ASP A 409 -20.16 -14.82 6.60
C ASP A 409 -21.01 -13.54 6.46
N GLU A 410 -21.43 -12.92 7.57
CA GLU A 410 -22.12 -11.63 7.59
C GLU A 410 -21.21 -10.44 7.24
N LEU A 411 -19.89 -10.60 7.34
CA LEU A 411 -18.92 -9.56 7.01
C LEU A 411 -18.54 -9.55 5.52
N TRP A 412 -18.97 -10.56 4.75
CA TRP A 412 -18.73 -10.67 3.32
C TRP A 412 -19.80 -9.94 2.51
N HIS A 413 -19.40 -9.07 1.59
CA HIS A 413 -20.31 -8.47 0.60
C HIS A 413 -20.11 -9.15 -0.76
N SER A 414 -21.17 -9.76 -1.29
CA SER A 414 -21.13 -10.48 -2.57
C SER A 414 -21.32 -9.52 -3.76
N HIS A 415 -20.27 -8.80 -4.13
CA HIS A 415 -20.23 -8.11 -5.43
C HIS A 415 -20.38 -9.11 -6.58
N ILE A 416 -21.12 -8.73 -7.63
CA ILE A 416 -21.37 -9.60 -8.80
C ILE A 416 -20.05 -10.03 -9.44
N VAL A 417 -19.13 -9.08 -9.64
CA VAL A 417 -17.72 -9.32 -9.92
C VAL A 417 -16.98 -9.39 -8.59
N PRO A 418 -16.47 -10.57 -8.17
CA PRO A 418 -15.74 -10.67 -6.91
C PRO A 418 -14.48 -9.80 -6.88
N GLN A 419 -14.26 -9.14 -5.74
CA GLN A 419 -13.18 -8.19 -5.51
C GLN A 419 -12.95 -7.95 -4.00
N GLU A 420 -11.95 -7.15 -3.62
CA GLU A 420 -11.75 -6.77 -2.21
C GLU A 420 -13.01 -6.13 -1.63
N ASN A 421 -13.42 -6.61 -0.45
CA ASN A 421 -14.52 -6.11 0.36
C ASN A 421 -14.32 -6.53 1.83
N GLY A 422 -15.23 -6.10 2.70
CA GLY A 422 -15.26 -6.49 4.11
C GLY A 422 -14.30 -5.71 5.02
N ASN A 423 -13.58 -4.71 4.50
CA ASN A 423 -12.68 -3.90 5.31
C ASN A 423 -13.44 -3.11 6.39
N ARG A 424 -12.90 -3.07 7.60
CA ARG A 424 -13.35 -2.21 8.71
C ARG A 424 -12.19 -1.33 9.13
N SER A 425 -12.40 -0.03 9.20
CA SER A 425 -11.36 0.95 9.52
C SER A 425 -11.47 1.49 10.95
N ASP A 426 -10.40 2.18 11.36
CA ASP A 426 -10.30 2.85 12.65
C ASP A 426 -10.53 1.90 13.84
N ILE A 427 -9.89 0.74 13.77
CA ILE A 427 -10.07 -0.38 14.70
C ILE A 427 -9.20 -0.19 15.94
N ARG A 428 -9.84 -0.24 17.11
CA ARG A 428 -9.19 -0.27 18.42
C ARG A 428 -8.78 -1.68 18.78
N TRP A 429 -9.69 -2.63 18.60
CA TRP A 429 -9.46 -4.05 18.81
C TRP A 429 -10.45 -4.90 18.01
N VAL A 430 -10.08 -6.14 17.71
CA VAL A 430 -10.92 -7.15 17.07
C VAL A 430 -10.66 -8.50 17.73
N THR A 431 -11.68 -9.35 17.76
CA THR A 431 -11.62 -10.72 18.28
C THR A 431 -12.26 -11.68 17.29
N LEU A 432 -11.69 -12.87 17.17
CA LEU A 432 -12.27 -14.03 16.48
C LEU A 432 -12.35 -15.17 17.48
N SER A 433 -13.49 -15.83 17.63
CA SER A 433 -13.70 -16.91 18.60
C SER A 433 -14.57 -18.04 18.07
N ASP A 434 -14.36 -19.23 18.63
CA ASP A 434 -15.28 -20.36 18.46
C ASP A 434 -16.55 -20.16 19.30
N ASN A 435 -17.47 -21.12 19.24
CA ASN A 435 -18.73 -21.04 20.00
C ASN A 435 -18.54 -21.26 21.52
N GLU A 436 -17.38 -21.74 21.95
CA GLU A 436 -17.02 -21.88 23.36
C GLU A 436 -16.27 -20.65 23.88
N GLY A 437 -15.94 -19.70 23.00
CA GLY A 437 -15.26 -18.47 23.34
C GLY A 437 -13.74 -18.56 23.29
N TYR A 438 -13.14 -19.68 22.88
CA TYR A 438 -11.69 -19.75 22.65
C TYR A 438 -11.34 -19.06 21.35
N GLY A 439 -10.32 -18.22 21.36
CA GLY A 439 -10.00 -17.45 20.17
C GLY A 439 -8.81 -16.52 20.29
N LEU A 440 -8.76 -15.59 19.34
CA LEU A 440 -7.67 -14.65 19.14
C LEU A 440 -8.19 -13.22 19.26
N TYR A 441 -7.61 -12.46 20.18
CA TYR A 441 -7.74 -11.01 20.25
C TYR A 441 -6.58 -10.35 19.50
N ALA A 442 -6.85 -9.24 18.80
CA ALA A 442 -5.85 -8.41 18.15
C ALA A 442 -6.10 -6.90 18.35
N ASP A 443 -5.03 -6.15 18.63
CA ASP A 443 -5.02 -4.68 18.56
C ASP A 443 -3.69 -4.11 18.07
N GLY A 444 -3.62 -2.80 17.86
CA GLY A 444 -2.41 -2.09 17.41
C GLY A 444 -1.96 -0.99 18.37
N ASP A 445 -0.82 -0.39 18.05
CA ASP A 445 -0.38 0.90 18.61
C ASP A 445 -1.03 2.10 17.89
N THR A 446 -1.34 1.94 16.60
CA THR A 446 -2.21 2.83 15.83
C THR A 446 -3.64 2.31 15.75
N LEU A 447 -4.54 3.12 15.18
CA LEU A 447 -5.79 2.57 14.68
C LEU A 447 -5.49 1.68 13.47
N MET A 448 -6.08 0.50 13.45
CA MET A 448 -5.80 -0.54 12.45
C MET A 448 -7.01 -0.69 11.52
N ASN A 449 -6.87 -1.56 10.52
CA ASN A 449 -7.96 -2.06 9.71
C ASN A 449 -8.04 -3.59 9.84
N PHE A 450 -9.21 -4.17 9.61
CA PHE A 450 -9.30 -5.62 9.45
C PHE A 450 -10.29 -6.04 8.37
N SER A 451 -10.07 -7.23 7.84
CA SER A 451 -11.08 -8.00 7.10
C SER A 451 -10.97 -9.48 7.43
N VAL A 452 -12.09 -10.19 7.39
CA VAL A 452 -12.18 -11.63 7.64
C VAL A 452 -13.04 -12.27 6.56
N ARG A 453 -12.58 -13.37 5.98
CA ARG A 453 -13.25 -14.00 4.84
C ARG A 453 -12.90 -15.47 4.67
N ARG A 454 -13.77 -16.20 3.96
CA ARG A 454 -13.59 -17.62 3.58
C ARG A 454 -12.99 -17.82 2.19
N TYR A 455 -12.53 -16.77 1.53
CA TYR A 455 -11.98 -16.86 0.18
C TYR A 455 -10.54 -16.36 0.16
N SER A 456 -9.69 -17.04 -0.61
CA SER A 456 -8.30 -16.60 -0.81
C SER A 456 -8.25 -15.38 -1.72
N ASP A 457 -7.23 -14.54 -1.55
CA ASP A 457 -7.02 -13.37 -2.41
C ASP A 457 -6.93 -13.75 -3.90
N ASP A 458 -6.28 -14.87 -4.20
CA ASP A 458 -6.15 -15.42 -5.56
C ASP A 458 -7.50 -15.80 -6.18
N ASN A 459 -8.31 -16.57 -5.46
CA ASN A 459 -9.66 -16.93 -5.92
C ASN A 459 -10.55 -15.69 -6.14
N ILE A 460 -10.51 -14.68 -5.27
CA ILE A 460 -11.24 -13.43 -5.47
C ILE A 460 -10.73 -12.70 -6.72
N TYR A 461 -9.42 -12.62 -6.92
CA TYR A 461 -8.83 -11.91 -8.05
C TYR A 461 -9.24 -12.51 -9.42
N HIS A 462 -9.36 -13.83 -9.49
CA HIS A 462 -9.61 -14.57 -10.73
C HIS A 462 -11.08 -14.90 -11.00
N ALA A 463 -11.94 -14.90 -9.98
CA ALA A 463 -13.37 -15.14 -10.16
C ALA A 463 -14.02 -14.04 -11.02
N ARG A 464 -14.87 -14.45 -11.97
CA ARG A 464 -15.67 -13.52 -12.79
C ARG A 464 -17.07 -13.33 -12.23
N HIS A 465 -17.58 -14.37 -11.59
CA HIS A 465 -18.92 -14.47 -11.02
C HIS A 465 -18.86 -14.97 -9.59
N THR A 466 -19.91 -14.69 -8.81
CA THR A 466 -20.02 -15.19 -7.42
C THR A 466 -19.99 -16.71 -7.30
N ILE A 467 -20.46 -17.43 -8.33
CA ILE A 467 -20.43 -18.90 -8.40
C ILE A 467 -19.02 -19.48 -8.69
N ASP A 468 -18.04 -18.64 -9.02
CA ASP A 468 -16.64 -19.06 -9.21
C ASP A 468 -15.84 -19.05 -7.89
N LEU A 469 -16.44 -18.53 -6.81
CA LEU A 469 -15.82 -18.47 -5.49
C LEU A 469 -15.82 -19.84 -4.81
N GLN A 470 -14.68 -20.21 -4.25
CA GLN A 470 -14.46 -21.48 -3.58
C GLN A 470 -14.17 -21.24 -2.09
N PRO A 471 -15.11 -21.57 -1.19
CA PRO A 471 -14.90 -21.35 0.23
C PRO A 471 -13.79 -22.27 0.76
N LEU A 472 -12.91 -21.69 1.56
CA LEU A 472 -11.79 -22.34 2.20
C LEU A 472 -12.23 -23.10 3.46
N ASP A 473 -11.45 -24.11 3.85
CA ASP A 473 -11.60 -24.86 5.11
C ASP A 473 -10.96 -24.16 6.31
N TYR A 474 -10.58 -22.88 6.14
CA TYR A 474 -10.05 -21.97 7.15
C TYR A 474 -10.53 -20.53 6.88
N ILE A 475 -10.30 -19.63 7.84
CA ILE A 475 -10.62 -18.21 7.72
C ILE A 475 -9.33 -17.42 7.44
N VAL A 476 -9.39 -16.53 6.45
CA VAL A 476 -8.35 -15.53 6.19
C VAL A 476 -8.68 -14.30 7.02
N PHE A 477 -7.80 -13.96 7.97
CA PHE A 477 -7.90 -12.77 8.81
C PHE A 477 -6.77 -11.79 8.45
N ASN A 478 -7.13 -10.67 7.84
CA ASN A 478 -6.21 -9.57 7.58
C ASN A 478 -6.29 -8.56 8.74
N PHE A 479 -5.14 -8.18 9.29
CA PHE A 479 -5.00 -7.10 10.26
C PHE A 479 -3.98 -6.09 9.76
N ASP A 480 -4.50 -5.00 9.19
CA ASP A 480 -3.73 -4.11 8.33
C ASP A 480 -3.41 -2.79 9.02
N TYR A 481 -2.15 -2.38 8.94
CA TYR A 481 -1.70 -1.07 9.39
C TYR A 481 -2.36 0.01 8.55
N ARG A 482 -2.31 -0.14 7.21
CA ARG A 482 -2.93 0.79 6.25
C ARG A 482 -3.35 0.07 4.98
N GLN A 483 -4.29 0.69 4.28
CA GLN A 483 -4.77 0.29 2.97
C GLN A 483 -4.97 1.56 2.12
N GLN A 484 -4.82 1.46 0.80
CA GLN A 484 -5.13 2.53 -0.14
C GLN A 484 -6.65 2.75 -0.25
N GLY A 485 -7.07 3.97 -0.59
CA GLY A 485 -8.46 4.27 -0.98
C GLY A 485 -8.97 3.42 -2.14
N ILE A 486 -10.26 3.55 -2.44
CA ILE A 486 -10.95 2.78 -3.49
C ILE A 486 -11.28 3.61 -4.74
N GLY A 487 -11.41 4.93 -4.61
CA GLY A 487 -11.64 5.85 -5.74
C GLY A 487 -12.88 5.54 -6.59
N THR A 488 -12.90 6.08 -7.81
CA THR A 488 -13.98 5.96 -8.80
C THR A 488 -13.44 5.84 -10.24
N ALA A 489 -12.25 5.22 -10.40
CA ALA A 489 -11.47 5.22 -11.65
C ALA A 489 -12.16 4.54 -12.85
N THR A 490 -13.14 3.67 -12.61
CA THR A 490 -13.96 3.02 -13.66
C THR A 490 -14.59 4.03 -14.61
N CYS A 491 -15.10 5.14 -14.08
CA CYS A 491 -15.44 6.33 -14.87
C CYS A 491 -15.27 7.60 -14.02
N GLY A 492 -14.18 8.34 -14.26
CA GLY A 492 -13.86 9.56 -13.51
C GLY A 492 -12.51 9.48 -12.79
N PRO A 493 -12.30 10.29 -11.73
CA PRO A 493 -11.02 10.29 -11.06
C PRO A 493 -10.79 8.99 -10.27
N GLY A 494 -9.53 8.57 -10.24
CA GLY A 494 -9.07 7.53 -9.33
C GLY A 494 -8.94 8.00 -7.89
N VAL A 495 -8.19 7.24 -7.10
CA VAL A 495 -7.93 7.58 -5.69
C VAL A 495 -7.19 8.92 -5.60
N PHE A 496 -7.72 9.86 -4.80
CA PHE A 496 -7.07 11.16 -4.58
C PHE A 496 -5.80 11.02 -3.74
N GLU A 497 -4.85 11.94 -3.94
CA GLU A 497 -3.50 11.90 -3.33
C GLU A 497 -3.50 11.66 -1.81
N PRO A 498 -4.35 12.30 -0.98
CA PRO A 498 -4.35 12.07 0.47
C PRO A 498 -4.70 10.62 0.89
N TYR A 499 -5.30 9.85 -0.01
CA TYR A 499 -5.76 8.49 0.23
C TYR A 499 -4.92 7.44 -0.52
N LEU A 500 -3.88 7.86 -1.26
CA LEU A 500 -2.88 6.95 -1.78
C LEU A 500 -1.97 6.47 -0.65
N LEU A 501 -1.69 5.17 -0.64
CA LEU A 501 -0.72 4.60 0.29
C LEU A 501 0.66 4.64 -0.36
N HIS A 502 1.41 5.71 -0.13
CA HIS A 502 2.77 5.84 -0.63
C HIS A 502 3.71 4.84 0.02
N ALA A 503 4.54 4.20 -0.81
CA ALA A 503 5.63 3.36 -0.35
C ALA A 503 6.73 4.26 0.25
N SER A 504 6.82 4.24 1.58
CA SER A 504 7.91 4.86 2.35
C SER A 504 8.27 3.92 3.50
N PRO A 505 9.43 4.09 4.17
CA PRO A 505 9.77 3.26 5.31
C PRO A 505 8.66 3.28 6.38
N MET A 506 8.17 2.09 6.76
CA MET A 506 7.04 1.95 7.67
C MET A 506 7.45 1.25 8.95
N GLN A 507 6.77 1.62 10.04
CA GLN A 507 6.86 0.93 11.31
C GLN A 507 5.48 0.92 11.97
N PHE A 508 5.09 -0.24 12.50
CA PHE A 508 3.89 -0.40 13.31
C PHE A 508 4.02 -1.60 14.23
N ALA A 509 3.17 -1.69 15.25
CA ALA A 509 3.12 -2.84 16.11
C ALA A 509 1.70 -3.38 16.27
N ILE A 510 1.58 -4.69 16.23
CA ILE A 510 0.34 -5.40 16.57
C ILE A 510 0.55 -6.22 17.83
N ARG A 511 -0.53 -6.43 18.56
CA ARG A 511 -0.57 -7.31 19.72
C ARG A 511 -1.63 -8.36 19.49
N LEU A 512 -1.25 -9.61 19.75
CA LEU A 512 -2.12 -10.77 19.70
C LEU A 512 -2.24 -11.37 21.11
N VAL A 513 -3.46 -11.76 21.49
CA VAL A 513 -3.73 -12.44 22.76
C VAL A 513 -4.66 -13.63 22.51
N PRO A 514 -4.11 -14.85 22.37
CA PRO A 514 -4.88 -16.08 22.46
C PRO A 514 -5.53 -16.20 23.85
N ALA A 515 -6.85 -16.39 23.92
CA ALA A 515 -7.58 -16.41 25.19
C ALA A 515 -8.94 -17.10 25.09
N HIS A 516 -9.55 -17.36 26.26
CA HIS A 516 -10.97 -17.63 26.38
C HIS A 516 -11.74 -16.29 26.50
N LEU A 517 -12.19 -15.77 25.36
CA LEU A 517 -12.83 -14.46 25.17
C LEU A 517 -14.27 -14.40 25.72
N GLY A 518 -14.88 -15.53 26.07
CA GLY A 518 -16.12 -15.57 26.85
C GLY A 518 -15.92 -15.35 28.36
N ILE A 519 -14.68 -15.41 28.85
CA ILE A 519 -14.33 -15.18 30.27
C ILE A 519 -13.55 -13.87 30.40
N ARG A 520 -12.65 -13.58 29.45
CA ARG A 520 -11.81 -12.40 29.45
C ARG A 520 -12.33 -11.41 28.41
N GLU A 521 -13.06 -10.39 28.87
CA GLU A 521 -13.65 -9.38 27.98
C GLU A 521 -12.59 -8.61 27.18
N ALA A 522 -12.88 -8.40 25.89
CA ALA A 522 -11.95 -7.74 24.97
C ALA A 522 -11.60 -6.31 25.41
N SER A 523 -12.55 -5.59 26.02
CA SER A 523 -12.33 -4.24 26.53
C SER A 523 -11.34 -4.19 27.70
N ASP A 524 -11.28 -5.24 28.52
CA ASP A 524 -10.32 -5.35 29.62
C ASP A 524 -8.92 -5.71 29.08
N ILE A 525 -8.84 -6.61 28.11
CA ILE A 525 -7.60 -6.89 27.38
C ILE A 525 -7.08 -5.62 26.70
N PHE A 526 -7.96 -4.81 26.10
CA PHE A 526 -7.56 -3.55 25.45
C PHE A 526 -6.95 -2.53 26.42
N ARG A 527 -7.51 -2.41 27.64
CA ARG A 527 -7.05 -1.44 28.64
C ARG A 527 -5.72 -1.82 29.27
N SER A 528 -5.46 -3.11 29.44
CA SER A 528 -4.27 -3.66 30.09
C SER A 528 -3.35 -4.32 29.08
N ALA A 529 -2.13 -3.79 28.91
CA ALA A 529 -1.13 -4.39 28.03
C ALA A 529 0.18 -4.66 28.77
N MET A 530 0.89 -5.69 28.33
CA MET A 530 2.24 -5.91 28.83
C MET A 530 3.12 -4.74 28.40
N LYS A 531 3.94 -4.25 29.33
CA LYS A 531 4.86 -3.15 29.01
C LYS A 531 5.79 -3.57 27.87
N PRO A 532 5.85 -2.79 26.77
CA PRO A 532 6.73 -3.09 25.65
C PRO A 532 8.19 -3.01 26.11
N LEU A 533 9.04 -3.81 25.49
CA LEU A 533 10.48 -3.66 25.67
C LEU A 533 10.93 -2.26 25.22
N PRO A 534 12.05 -1.74 25.76
CA PRO A 534 12.58 -0.45 25.32
C PRO A 534 12.74 -0.41 23.80
N PHE A 535 12.10 0.58 23.18
CA PHE A 535 12.16 0.78 21.74
C PHE A 535 13.62 0.91 21.28
N ARG A 536 14.01 0.10 20.28
CA ARG A 536 15.32 0.18 19.63
C ARG A 536 15.15 0.88 18.28
N PRO A 537 15.53 2.17 18.15
CA PRO A 537 15.40 2.86 16.87
C PRO A 537 16.26 2.18 15.82
N ARG A 538 15.81 2.22 14.56
CA ARG A 538 16.56 1.65 13.44
C ARG A 538 17.65 2.59 12.96
N LEU A 539 18.81 2.03 12.60
CA LEU A 539 19.84 2.74 11.86
C LEU A 539 19.47 2.84 10.38
N LYS A 540 19.72 4.02 9.80
CA LYS A 540 19.54 4.24 8.37
C LYS A 540 20.64 3.51 7.60
N LYS A 541 20.33 3.16 6.34
CA LYS A 541 21.31 2.56 5.43
C LYS A 541 22.44 3.57 5.14
N PRO A 542 23.72 3.21 5.32
CA PRO A 542 24.84 4.05 4.92
C PRO A 542 24.85 4.25 3.41
N VAL A 543 25.45 5.36 2.95
CA VAL A 543 25.65 5.58 1.51
C VAL A 543 27.08 5.19 1.14
N VAL A 544 27.22 4.33 0.13
CA VAL A 544 28.50 3.80 -0.36
C VAL A 544 28.79 4.34 -1.76
N THR A 545 29.81 5.18 -1.87
CA THR A 545 30.23 5.83 -3.12
C THR A 545 31.70 5.55 -3.42
N LEU A 546 32.06 5.68 -4.69
CA LEU A 546 33.45 5.66 -5.12
C LEU A 546 33.95 7.11 -5.20
N SER A 547 35.22 7.35 -4.86
CA SER A 547 35.85 8.67 -4.98
C SER A 547 36.11 9.07 -6.42
N GLU A 548 36.25 8.06 -7.29
CA GLU A 548 36.45 8.21 -8.72
C GLU A 548 35.13 7.94 -9.45
N PRO A 549 34.92 8.53 -10.64
CA PRO A 549 33.76 8.24 -11.47
C PRO A 549 33.76 6.80 -12.03
N PHE A 550 34.92 6.14 -12.05
CA PHE A 550 35.08 4.78 -12.57
C PHE A 550 36.05 3.97 -11.70
N PHE A 551 35.86 2.66 -11.67
CA PHE A 551 36.79 1.73 -11.02
C PHE A 551 37.64 1.01 -12.08
N ASN A 552 38.56 1.71 -12.74
CA ASN A 552 39.48 1.12 -13.74
C ASN A 552 40.96 1.11 -13.29
N LYS A 553 41.20 1.70 -12.12
CA LYS A 553 42.46 1.83 -11.42
C LYS A 553 42.14 1.76 -9.92
N PRO A 554 43.14 1.60 -9.04
CA PRO A 554 42.88 1.65 -7.60
C PRO A 554 42.08 2.90 -7.22
N ALA A 555 40.92 2.72 -6.59
CA ALA A 555 39.97 3.78 -6.28
C ALA A 555 39.54 3.70 -4.81
N ARG A 556 39.19 4.83 -4.21
CA ARG A 556 38.77 4.86 -2.80
C ARG A 556 37.26 4.72 -2.69
N VAL A 557 36.81 3.89 -1.77
CA VAL A 557 35.40 3.80 -1.39
C VAL A 557 35.16 4.74 -0.22
N LYS A 558 34.24 5.67 -0.41
CA LYS A 558 33.75 6.55 0.65
C LYS A 558 32.42 6.01 1.16
N VAL A 559 32.33 5.92 2.47
CA VAL A 559 31.09 5.64 3.17
C VAL A 559 30.71 6.87 3.99
N SER A 560 29.48 7.34 3.84
CA SER A 560 28.93 8.40 4.69
C SER A 560 27.93 7.81 5.67
N SER A 561 28.16 8.11 6.96
CA SER A 561 27.17 7.86 8.02
C SER A 561 25.96 8.76 7.81
N THR A 562 24.81 8.23 8.18
CA THR A 562 23.53 8.93 8.17
C THR A 562 23.11 9.41 9.55
N GLY A 563 23.87 9.10 10.61
CA GLY A 563 23.56 9.51 11.98
C GLY A 563 24.77 9.70 12.89
N GLU A 564 24.57 10.51 13.93
CA GLU A 564 25.58 10.89 14.91
C GLU A 564 25.85 9.75 15.91
N GLY A 565 27.13 9.52 16.23
CA GLY A 565 27.58 8.48 17.18
C GLY A 565 27.49 7.04 16.66
N GLU A 566 27.30 6.85 15.35
CA GLU A 566 27.31 5.54 14.70
C GLU A 566 28.75 5.14 14.33
N THR A 567 29.09 3.87 14.55
CA THR A 567 30.31 3.26 14.00
C THR A 567 29.94 2.46 12.77
N ILE A 568 30.78 2.46 11.74
CA ILE A 568 30.49 1.74 10.50
C ILE A 568 31.54 0.65 10.31
N ARG A 569 31.11 -0.55 9.96
CA ARG A 569 32.01 -1.65 9.61
C ARG A 569 31.73 -2.15 8.21
N TYR A 570 32.74 -2.74 7.59
CA TYR A 570 32.66 -3.20 6.22
C TYR A 570 33.42 -4.50 5.98
N THR A 571 33.08 -5.17 4.88
CA THR A 571 33.77 -6.33 4.30
C THR A 571 33.92 -6.09 2.79
N LEU A 572 34.85 -6.80 2.14
CA LEU A 572 35.13 -6.67 0.70
C LEU A 572 34.75 -7.91 -0.11
N ASP A 573 34.32 -8.98 0.57
CA ASP A 573 33.97 -10.27 -0.02
C ASP A 573 32.45 -10.48 -0.15
N GLY A 574 31.65 -9.49 0.25
CA GLY A 574 30.17 -9.56 0.25
C GLY A 574 29.54 -10.13 1.51
N THR A 575 30.33 -10.62 2.48
CA THR A 575 29.80 -11.13 3.76
C THR A 575 29.24 -10.00 4.62
N GLU A 576 28.29 -10.28 5.50
CA GLU A 576 27.72 -9.25 6.37
C GLU A 576 28.71 -8.84 7.48
N PRO A 577 29.01 -7.53 7.67
CA PRO A 577 29.90 -7.10 8.73
C PRO A 577 29.34 -7.40 10.12
N ASP A 578 30.22 -7.83 11.02
CA ASP A 578 29.99 -8.05 12.45
C ASP A 578 30.85 -7.11 13.30
N GLU A 579 30.82 -7.24 14.63
CA GLU A 579 31.63 -6.42 15.54
C GLU A 579 33.15 -6.64 15.42
N LYS A 580 33.59 -7.71 14.76
CA LYS A 580 35.01 -8.03 14.51
C LYS A 580 35.50 -7.49 13.17
N SER A 581 34.58 -7.19 12.26
CA SER A 581 34.86 -6.68 10.92
C SER A 581 35.56 -5.30 10.96
N PRO A 582 36.42 -4.96 9.98
CA PRO A 582 37.14 -3.70 9.96
C PRO A 582 36.25 -2.46 10.18
N LEU A 583 36.71 -1.56 11.07
CA LEU A 583 36.05 -0.28 11.32
C LEU A 583 36.38 0.71 10.18
N TYR A 584 35.35 1.30 9.58
CA TYR A 584 35.50 2.40 8.65
C TYR A 584 35.89 3.69 9.40
N LYS A 585 37.12 4.14 9.21
CA LYS A 585 37.65 5.40 9.78
C LYS A 585 37.84 6.47 8.71
N GLU A 586 38.21 6.04 7.51
CA GLU A 586 38.52 6.89 6.36
C GLU A 586 38.27 6.09 5.07
N PRO A 587 38.18 6.75 3.90
CA PRO A 587 38.01 6.07 2.62
C PRO A 587 39.12 5.05 2.35
N PHE A 588 38.76 3.79 2.14
CA PHE A 588 39.71 2.69 1.89
C PHE A 588 39.86 2.40 0.40
N LEU A 589 41.00 1.82 0.01
CA LEU A 589 41.32 1.52 -1.38
C LEU A 589 40.77 0.15 -1.79
N ILE A 590 40.18 0.09 -2.98
CA ILE A 590 39.91 -1.15 -3.71
C ILE A 590 40.75 -1.14 -4.99
N ASN A 591 41.27 -2.30 -5.41
CA ASN A 591 42.16 -2.45 -6.59
C ASN A 591 41.79 -3.63 -7.50
N GLN A 592 40.76 -4.41 -7.13
CA GLN A 592 40.21 -5.52 -7.89
C GLN A 592 38.70 -5.57 -7.70
N THR A 593 38.00 -6.29 -8.59
CA THR A 593 36.57 -6.56 -8.45
C THR A 593 36.25 -7.12 -7.06
N CYS A 594 35.31 -6.50 -6.35
CA CYS A 594 34.95 -6.87 -4.98
C CYS A 594 33.48 -6.53 -4.70
N THR A 595 32.95 -7.07 -3.60
CA THR A 595 31.62 -6.68 -3.10
C THR A 595 31.80 -6.03 -1.73
N VAL A 596 31.60 -4.72 -1.70
CA VAL A 596 31.65 -3.95 -0.46
C VAL A 596 30.32 -4.10 0.26
N THR A 597 30.34 -4.72 1.44
CA THR A 597 29.19 -4.72 2.34
C THR A 597 29.46 -3.80 3.51
N VAL A 598 28.50 -2.95 3.85
CA VAL A 598 28.61 -1.97 4.91
C VAL A 598 27.44 -2.11 5.87
N LYS A 599 27.72 -2.05 7.17
CA LYS A 599 26.70 -2.10 8.23
C LYS A 599 27.05 -1.08 9.34
N PRO A 600 26.11 -0.23 9.75
CA PRO A 600 26.30 0.68 10.87
C PRO A 600 26.00 -0.04 12.20
N PHE A 601 26.64 0.41 13.27
CA PHE A 601 26.53 -0.11 14.63
C PHE A 601 26.41 1.04 15.62
N LYS A 602 25.39 0.95 16.47
CA LYS A 602 25.16 1.87 17.58
C LYS A 602 24.44 1.13 18.69
N LYS A 603 24.94 1.26 19.92
CA LYS A 603 24.35 0.59 21.09
C LYS A 603 22.90 1.04 21.28
N GLY A 604 21.99 0.07 21.45
CA GLY A 604 20.55 0.34 21.65
C GLY A 604 19.76 0.58 20.37
N TYR A 605 20.38 0.47 19.19
CA TYR A 605 19.71 0.61 17.90
C TYR A 605 19.68 -0.73 17.16
N SER A 606 18.65 -0.95 16.35
CA SER A 606 18.60 -2.08 15.41
C SER A 606 19.32 -1.71 14.11
N ASN A 607 20.14 -2.62 13.59
CA ASN A 607 20.87 -2.46 12.33
C ASN A 607 20.60 -3.58 11.32
N GLU A 608 19.61 -4.44 11.57
CA GLU A 608 19.29 -5.60 10.72
C GLU A 608 18.87 -5.19 9.30
N LEU A 609 18.13 -4.08 9.16
CA LEU A 609 17.74 -3.50 7.87
C LEU A 609 18.67 -2.37 7.39
N ALA A 610 19.84 -2.21 8.02
CA ALA A 610 20.79 -1.13 7.73
C ALA A 610 22.01 -1.61 6.92
N VAL A 611 21.94 -2.81 6.35
CA VAL A 611 23.02 -3.41 5.57
C VAL A 611 22.94 -2.92 4.12
N VAL A 612 24.08 -2.52 3.57
CA VAL A 612 24.21 -2.12 2.16
C VAL A 612 25.27 -2.99 1.50
N ARG A 613 24.91 -3.65 0.41
CA ARG A 613 25.81 -4.46 -0.42
C ARG A 613 25.97 -3.78 -1.77
N LYS A 614 27.20 -3.45 -2.15
CA LYS A 614 27.52 -2.82 -3.44
C LYS A 614 28.67 -3.54 -4.11
N LYS A 615 28.43 -4.10 -5.29
CA LYS A 615 29.45 -4.71 -6.12
C LYS A 615 30.22 -3.61 -6.87
N PHE A 616 31.54 -3.68 -6.84
CA PHE A 616 32.43 -2.82 -7.63
C PHE A 616 33.24 -3.72 -8.56
N GLU A 617 33.09 -3.54 -9.86
CA GLU A 617 33.83 -4.31 -10.87
C GLU A 617 34.98 -3.48 -11.43
N LEU A 618 36.18 -4.07 -11.45
CA LEU A 618 37.36 -3.43 -12.01
C LEU A 618 37.22 -3.41 -13.54
N MET A 619 36.97 -2.24 -14.08
CA MET A 619 36.71 -2.01 -15.49
C MET A 619 38.01 -2.02 -16.31
N PRO A 620 38.03 -2.68 -17.47
CA PRO A 620 39.25 -2.82 -18.26
C PRO A 620 39.58 -1.61 -19.13
N TYR A 621 38.89 -0.47 -19.03
CA TYR A 621 39.07 0.69 -19.91
C TYR A 621 39.73 1.91 -19.24
N SER A 622 40.65 2.58 -19.95
CA SER A 622 41.40 3.75 -19.48
C SER A 622 40.66 5.07 -19.70
N SER A 623 39.86 5.18 -20.76
CA SER A 623 39.10 6.40 -21.06
C SER A 623 37.79 6.12 -21.80
N LEU A 624 36.81 7.00 -21.62
CA LEU A 624 35.54 7.05 -22.34
C LEU A 624 35.41 8.45 -22.93
N SER A 625 35.33 8.56 -24.25
CA SER A 625 35.18 9.86 -24.92
C SER A 625 33.98 9.87 -25.85
N LEU A 626 33.12 10.87 -25.68
CA LEU A 626 32.03 11.18 -26.60
C LEU A 626 32.48 12.32 -27.51
N LYS A 627 32.35 12.12 -28.83
CA LYS A 627 32.60 13.20 -29.80
C LYS A 627 31.56 14.31 -29.69
N TYR A 628 30.31 13.95 -29.40
CA TYR A 628 29.20 14.88 -29.20
C TYR A 628 28.72 14.78 -27.75
N PRO A 629 28.63 15.87 -26.98
CA PRO A 629 28.16 15.82 -25.61
C PRO A 629 26.67 15.49 -25.55
N ALA A 630 26.26 14.77 -24.50
CA ALA A 630 24.85 14.55 -24.20
C ALA A 630 24.19 15.83 -23.65
N GLU A 631 22.91 16.04 -23.98
CA GLU A 631 22.12 17.23 -23.63
C GLU A 631 21.92 17.37 -22.11
N ASN A 632 21.73 16.24 -21.40
CA ASN A 632 21.32 16.24 -20.00
C ASN A 632 22.50 16.28 -19.00
N ASN A 633 23.73 16.52 -19.46
CA ASN A 633 24.94 16.61 -18.64
C ASN A 633 25.16 15.41 -17.69
N LEU A 634 24.55 14.26 -17.97
CA LEU A 634 24.87 13.04 -17.26
C LEU A 634 26.31 12.62 -17.61
N PRO A 635 27.06 12.08 -16.65
CA PRO A 635 28.41 11.62 -16.92
C PRO A 635 28.38 10.33 -17.77
N VAL A 636 29.32 10.20 -18.70
CA VAL A 636 29.38 9.09 -19.68
C VAL A 636 29.46 7.70 -19.02
N TYR A 637 29.96 7.61 -17.79
CA TYR A 637 30.06 6.34 -17.08
C TYR A 637 28.70 5.70 -16.75
N VAL A 638 27.60 6.45 -16.84
CA VAL A 638 26.23 5.90 -16.73
C VAL A 638 25.97 4.80 -17.78
N LEU A 639 26.75 4.78 -18.87
CA LEU A 639 26.72 3.68 -19.84
C LEU A 639 27.41 2.40 -19.35
N PHE A 640 28.01 2.34 -18.16
CA PHE A 640 28.78 1.17 -17.72
C PHE A 640 28.59 0.85 -16.24
N ASP A 641 27.60 1.46 -15.57
CA ASP A 641 27.43 1.31 -14.13
C ASP A 641 26.59 0.08 -13.73
N ARG A 642 26.11 -0.69 -14.72
CA ARG A 642 25.23 -1.86 -14.56
C ARG A 642 23.92 -1.53 -13.84
N GLN A 643 23.53 -0.27 -13.86
CA GLN A 643 22.23 0.19 -13.39
C GLN A 643 21.35 0.51 -14.61
N TYR A 644 20.66 -0.52 -15.09
CA TYR A 644 19.69 -0.36 -16.16
C TYR A 644 18.65 0.71 -15.82
N ALA A 645 18.51 1.69 -16.68
CA ALA A 645 17.55 2.77 -16.55
C ALA A 645 16.13 2.28 -16.86
N ASP A 646 15.17 2.79 -16.10
CA ASP A 646 13.76 2.42 -16.24
C ASP A 646 13.11 3.13 -17.44
N LEU A 647 12.23 2.43 -18.16
CA LEU A 647 11.36 3.04 -19.17
C LEU A 647 10.47 4.12 -18.54
N GLY A 648 10.49 5.32 -19.14
CA GLY A 648 9.70 6.48 -18.71
C GLY A 648 10.36 7.35 -17.63
N ASP A 649 11.53 6.98 -17.09
CA ASP A 649 12.34 7.88 -16.27
C ASP A 649 13.31 8.68 -17.14
N LEU A 650 12.81 9.75 -17.76
CA LEU A 650 13.62 10.62 -18.64
C LEU A 650 14.67 11.46 -17.89
N ALA A 651 14.64 11.46 -16.55
CA ALA A 651 15.45 12.34 -15.72
C ALA A 651 16.72 11.66 -15.18
N SER A 652 16.74 10.34 -15.09
CA SER A 652 17.88 9.59 -14.53
C SER A 652 18.23 8.34 -15.36
N GLY A 653 19.53 8.00 -15.43
CA GLY A 653 20.02 6.78 -16.07
C GLY A 653 20.13 6.77 -17.61
N TRP A 654 19.38 7.62 -18.34
CA TRP A 654 19.43 7.69 -19.80
C TRP A 654 20.31 8.85 -20.30
N LEU A 655 21.38 8.59 -21.05
CA LEU A 655 22.12 9.64 -21.76
C LEU A 655 21.34 10.10 -22.99
N CYS A 656 21.05 11.41 -23.08
CA CYS A 656 20.20 11.99 -24.11
C CYS A 656 21.01 12.74 -25.17
N PHE A 657 20.82 12.37 -26.43
CA PHE A 657 21.39 13.05 -27.60
C PHE A 657 20.24 13.64 -28.43
N ARG A 658 20.08 14.97 -28.41
CA ARG A 658 18.99 15.64 -29.13
C ARG A 658 19.52 16.29 -30.41
N GLY A 659 19.07 15.76 -31.55
CA GLY A 659 19.50 16.20 -32.87
C GLY A 659 20.97 15.97 -33.18
N THR A 660 21.68 15.21 -32.35
CA THR A 660 23.10 14.86 -32.48
C THR A 660 23.27 13.35 -32.42
N ASP A 661 24.31 12.83 -33.07
CA ASP A 661 24.64 11.40 -33.00
C ASP A 661 25.29 11.06 -31.67
N MET A 662 25.25 9.78 -31.32
CA MET A 662 26.20 9.23 -30.35
C MET A 662 27.41 8.68 -31.10
N ASP A 663 28.59 9.09 -30.67
CA ASP A 663 29.86 8.58 -31.18
C ASP A 663 30.80 8.43 -29.97
N LEU A 664 30.73 7.24 -29.38
CA LEU A 664 31.47 6.87 -28.17
C LEU A 664 32.71 6.07 -28.55
N LEU A 665 33.86 6.50 -28.04
CA LEU A 665 35.11 5.75 -28.09
C LEU A 665 35.47 5.28 -26.68
N VAL A 666 35.60 3.96 -26.54
CA VAL A 666 36.08 3.27 -25.35
C VAL A 666 37.52 2.86 -25.61
N GLU A 667 38.46 3.34 -24.79
CA GLU A 667 39.85 2.89 -24.83
C GLU A 667 40.10 1.89 -23.69
N MET A 668 40.55 0.69 -24.02
CA MET A 668 40.94 -0.34 -23.06
C MET A 668 42.28 0.01 -22.38
N THR A 669 42.51 -0.42 -21.15
CA THR A 669 43.77 -0.22 -20.40
C THR A 669 44.96 -0.97 -20.99
N ARG A 670 44.70 -2.04 -21.75
CA ARG A 670 45.62 -2.83 -22.59
C ARG A 670 44.80 -3.49 -23.71
N PRO A 671 45.43 -3.96 -24.80
CA PRO A 671 44.71 -4.80 -25.76
C PRO A 671 44.18 -6.05 -25.07
N LEU A 672 42.90 -6.37 -25.29
CA LEU A 672 42.18 -7.48 -24.68
C LEU A 672 41.36 -8.22 -25.74
N PRO A 673 41.08 -9.52 -25.52
CA PRO A 673 40.03 -10.18 -26.27
C PRO A 673 38.68 -9.54 -25.92
N VAL A 674 37.85 -9.32 -26.95
CA VAL A 674 36.44 -8.96 -26.80
C VAL A 674 35.61 -10.01 -27.51
N ARG A 675 34.54 -10.44 -26.84
CA ARG A 675 33.60 -11.47 -27.26
C ARG A 675 32.20 -10.94 -27.44
N LEU A 676 31.86 -9.88 -26.71
CA LEU A 676 30.54 -9.27 -26.77
C LEU A 676 30.67 -7.75 -26.77
N ILE A 677 29.90 -7.11 -27.66
CA ILE A 677 29.60 -5.68 -27.58
C ILE A 677 28.08 -5.54 -27.60
N GLN A 678 27.55 -4.78 -26.65
CA GLN A 678 26.13 -4.55 -26.53
C GLN A 678 25.85 -3.12 -26.07
N VAL A 679 24.76 -2.53 -26.57
CA VAL A 679 24.24 -1.23 -26.12
C VAL A 679 22.71 -1.22 -26.17
N ARG A 680 22.08 -0.46 -25.28
CA ARG A 680 20.61 -0.33 -25.20
C ARG A 680 20.16 1.07 -25.59
N PHE A 681 19.02 1.13 -26.29
CA PHE A 681 18.34 2.37 -26.67
C PHE A 681 16.85 2.29 -26.33
N MET A 682 16.31 3.39 -25.82
CA MET A 682 14.89 3.51 -25.52
C MET A 682 14.11 3.91 -26.78
N ASN A 683 13.02 3.20 -27.04
CA ASN A 683 11.91 3.68 -27.85
C ASN A 683 10.75 4.00 -26.91
N ASP A 684 10.35 5.26 -26.84
CA ASP A 684 9.19 5.67 -26.05
C ASP A 684 8.42 6.76 -26.81
N TRP A 685 7.44 6.30 -27.57
CA TRP A 685 6.60 7.19 -28.38
C TRP A 685 5.82 8.20 -27.54
N TRP A 686 5.43 7.85 -26.31
CA TRP A 686 4.71 8.74 -25.40
C TRP A 686 5.57 9.94 -25.01
N HIS A 687 6.85 9.67 -24.79
CA HIS A 687 7.86 10.68 -24.47
C HIS A 687 8.59 11.24 -25.70
N ARG A 688 8.20 10.81 -26.91
CA ARG A 688 8.75 11.26 -28.21
C ARG A 688 10.23 10.95 -28.36
N VAL A 689 10.67 9.85 -27.76
CA VAL A 689 12.04 9.32 -27.88
C VAL A 689 12.02 8.14 -28.84
N TYR A 690 12.94 8.13 -29.79
CA TYR A 690 12.98 7.11 -30.84
C TYR A 690 14.35 6.45 -30.92
N LEU A 691 14.35 5.21 -31.43
CA LEU A 691 15.56 4.44 -31.68
C LEU A 691 16.49 5.14 -32.70
N PRO A 692 17.81 4.87 -32.64
CA PRO A 692 18.74 5.32 -33.67
C PRO A 692 18.37 4.76 -35.04
N GLY A 693 18.53 5.56 -36.09
CA GLY A 693 18.33 5.10 -37.47
C GLY A 693 19.36 4.06 -37.90
N LYS A 694 20.54 4.06 -37.27
CA LYS A 694 21.61 3.08 -37.49
C LYS A 694 22.49 2.95 -36.25
N VAL A 695 22.90 1.73 -35.93
CA VAL A 695 23.91 1.45 -34.89
C VAL A 695 25.08 0.69 -35.52
N VAL A 696 26.31 1.12 -35.24
CA VAL A 696 27.54 0.52 -35.74
C VAL A 696 28.50 0.27 -34.58
N PHE A 697 29.06 -0.94 -34.51
CA PHE A 697 30.19 -1.23 -33.63
C PHE A 697 31.46 -1.45 -34.44
N GLU A 698 32.53 -0.82 -34.01
CA GLU A 698 33.85 -0.99 -34.60
C GLU A 698 34.88 -1.28 -33.50
N VAL A 699 35.92 -2.05 -33.85
CA VAL A 699 37.03 -2.34 -32.95
C VAL A 699 38.36 -1.99 -33.60
N SER A 700 39.36 -1.63 -32.79
CA SER A 700 40.71 -1.34 -33.27
C SER A 700 41.78 -1.73 -32.25
N ALA A 701 42.96 -2.10 -32.73
CA ALA A 701 44.14 -2.33 -31.89
C ALA A 701 44.99 -1.05 -31.70
N ASP A 702 44.92 -0.10 -32.63
CA ASP A 702 45.81 1.07 -32.72
C ASP A 702 45.07 2.41 -32.62
N GLY A 703 43.73 2.40 -32.67
CA GLY A 703 42.89 3.59 -32.59
C GLY A 703 42.84 4.40 -33.89
N GLN A 704 43.44 3.89 -34.96
CA GLN A 704 43.46 4.52 -36.29
C GLN A 704 42.69 3.66 -37.30
N ASN A 705 42.93 2.35 -37.27
CA ASN A 705 42.32 1.39 -38.19
C ASN A 705 41.19 0.66 -37.48
N PHE A 706 39.95 1.08 -37.74
CA PHE A 706 38.75 0.47 -37.17
C PHE A 706 38.16 -0.59 -38.10
N LYS A 707 37.92 -1.78 -37.56
CA LYS A 707 37.20 -2.87 -38.20
C LYS A 707 35.74 -2.83 -37.73
N LYS A 708 34.81 -2.61 -38.67
CA LYS A 708 33.38 -2.75 -38.40
C LYS A 708 33.04 -4.21 -38.10
N VAL A 709 32.40 -4.46 -36.97
CA VAL A 709 32.01 -5.81 -36.52
C VAL A 709 30.51 -5.98 -36.38
N PHE A 710 29.74 -4.88 -36.42
CA PHE A 710 28.29 -4.88 -36.37
C PHE A 710 27.72 -3.65 -37.05
N GLU A 711 26.59 -3.82 -37.72
CA GLU A 711 25.78 -2.74 -38.26
C GLU A 711 24.32 -3.19 -38.32
N GLU A 712 23.42 -2.35 -37.79
CA GLU A 712 21.98 -2.57 -37.91
C GLU A 712 21.29 -1.23 -38.17
N GLU A 713 20.44 -1.20 -39.19
CA GLU A 713 19.59 -0.05 -39.52
C GLU A 713 18.19 -0.24 -38.95
N TYR A 714 17.54 0.87 -38.63
CA TYR A 714 16.16 0.90 -38.14
C TYR A 714 15.35 1.92 -38.92
N ASP A 715 14.34 1.43 -39.64
CA ASP A 715 13.37 2.29 -40.29
C ASP A 715 12.31 2.75 -39.29
N ILE A 716 12.45 4.00 -38.84
CA ILE A 716 11.49 4.62 -37.93
C ILE A 716 10.06 4.66 -38.51
N ASN A 717 9.91 4.67 -39.82
CA ASN A 717 8.58 4.75 -40.45
C ASN A 717 7.78 3.45 -40.26
N GLY A 718 8.42 2.34 -39.87
CA GLY A 718 7.78 1.03 -39.74
C GLY A 718 7.12 0.74 -38.40
N LYS A 719 7.51 1.38 -37.29
CA LYS A 719 6.99 1.06 -35.92
C LYS A 719 7.07 2.25 -34.94
N PRO A 720 6.27 3.32 -35.09
CA PRO A 720 6.42 4.51 -34.26
C PRO A 720 5.69 4.47 -32.91
N TRP A 721 5.04 3.36 -32.51
CA TRP A 721 4.14 3.32 -31.34
C TRP A 721 4.49 2.28 -30.27
N THR A 722 5.74 1.81 -30.19
CA THR A 722 6.18 0.90 -29.12
C THR A 722 6.82 1.66 -27.97
N ILE A 723 6.67 1.14 -26.75
CA ILE A 723 7.43 1.55 -25.58
C ILE A 723 8.28 0.35 -25.18
N GLU A 724 9.56 0.39 -25.52
CA GLU A 724 10.49 -0.73 -25.33
C GLU A 724 11.92 -0.22 -25.16
N VAL A 725 12.78 -1.06 -24.59
CA VAL A 725 14.22 -0.89 -24.69
C VAL A 725 14.74 -1.90 -25.69
N LYS A 726 15.30 -1.42 -26.80
CA LYS A 726 15.93 -2.27 -27.80
C LYS A 726 17.41 -2.42 -27.48
N GLN A 727 17.88 -3.65 -27.54
CA GLN A 727 19.27 -4.01 -27.31
C GLN A 727 19.91 -4.36 -28.65
N TYR A 728 21.02 -3.69 -28.98
CA TYR A 728 21.87 -4.01 -30.12
C TYR A 728 23.05 -4.81 -29.62
N LYS A 729 23.29 -5.98 -30.19
CA LYS A 729 24.23 -6.97 -29.67
C LYS A 729 25.07 -7.57 -30.80
N ALA A 730 26.37 -7.66 -30.60
CA ALA A 730 27.31 -8.34 -31.49
C ALA A 730 28.20 -9.32 -30.73
N GLU A 731 28.12 -10.59 -31.08
CA GLU A 731 29.08 -11.59 -30.64
C GLU A 731 30.26 -11.59 -31.61
N ILE A 732 31.45 -11.31 -31.11
CA ILE A 732 32.67 -11.12 -31.91
C ILE A 732 33.78 -12.06 -31.42
N ARG A 733 34.83 -12.26 -32.23
CA ARG A 733 35.98 -13.11 -31.87
C ARG A 733 37.28 -12.36 -32.17
N GLU A 734 37.44 -11.23 -31.51
CA GLU A 734 38.59 -10.35 -31.71
C GLU A 734 39.52 -10.46 -30.50
N ASP A 735 40.75 -10.91 -30.71
CA ASP A 735 41.68 -11.23 -29.62
C ASP A 735 42.54 -10.05 -29.17
N ASN A 736 42.58 -8.99 -29.97
CA ASN A 736 43.48 -7.86 -29.80
C ASN A 736 42.76 -6.53 -29.99
N VAL A 737 41.84 -6.20 -29.07
CA VAL A 737 41.06 -4.97 -29.10
C VAL A 737 41.56 -4.00 -28.05
N ARG A 738 42.02 -2.83 -28.48
CA ARG A 738 42.39 -1.71 -27.62
C ARG A 738 41.34 -0.61 -27.61
N TYR A 739 40.57 -0.46 -28.69
CA TYR A 739 39.55 0.57 -28.84
C TYR A 739 38.25 -0.07 -29.31
N VAL A 740 37.14 0.30 -28.70
CA VAL A 740 35.79 -0.02 -29.18
C VAL A 740 35.09 1.30 -29.48
N ARG A 741 34.54 1.43 -30.69
CA ARG A 741 33.73 2.58 -31.09
C ARG A 741 32.29 2.15 -31.27
N ILE A 742 31.38 2.87 -30.65
CA ILE A 742 29.94 2.66 -30.76
C ILE A 742 29.35 3.93 -31.33
N PHE A 743 28.89 3.83 -32.56
CA PHE A 743 28.24 4.92 -33.27
C PHE A 743 26.73 4.63 -33.39
N ALA A 744 25.91 5.62 -33.05
CA ALA A 744 24.47 5.55 -33.23
C ALA A 744 23.97 6.84 -33.89
N GLU A 745 23.33 6.68 -35.04
CA GLU A 745 22.84 7.78 -35.88
C GLU A 745 21.49 8.27 -35.37
N ASN A 746 21.46 9.51 -34.91
CA ASN A 746 20.21 10.20 -34.61
C ASN A 746 19.60 10.73 -35.91
N MET A 747 18.28 10.67 -36.00
CA MET A 747 17.51 11.18 -37.14
C MET A 747 17.62 12.69 -37.37
N LYS A 748 18.30 13.41 -36.47
CA LYS A 748 18.47 14.86 -36.39
C LYS A 748 17.19 15.57 -36.03
N THR A 749 16.14 15.40 -36.82
CA THR A 749 14.83 16.02 -36.61
C THR A 749 13.71 14.99 -36.67
N TYR A 750 12.57 15.32 -36.07
CA TYR A 750 11.39 14.46 -36.17
C TYR A 750 10.91 14.36 -37.64
N PRO A 751 10.45 13.17 -38.06
CA PRO A 751 9.96 12.93 -39.41
C PRO A 751 8.66 13.69 -39.71
N SER A 752 8.32 13.82 -41.00
CA SER A 752 7.22 14.65 -41.50
C SER A 752 5.84 14.27 -40.96
N TRP A 753 5.63 13.02 -40.57
CA TRP A 753 4.37 12.54 -39.99
C TRP A 753 4.21 12.87 -38.49
N HIS A 754 5.28 13.29 -37.82
CA HIS A 754 5.26 13.56 -36.38
C HIS A 754 4.72 14.97 -36.09
N GLU A 755 3.98 15.16 -35.00
CA GLU A 755 3.42 16.47 -34.62
C GLU A 755 4.48 17.56 -34.35
N LYS A 756 5.74 17.16 -34.12
CA LYS A 756 6.90 18.04 -33.99
C LYS A 756 7.85 18.01 -35.20
N ALA A 757 7.34 17.66 -36.40
CA ALA A 757 8.14 17.56 -37.62
C ALA A 757 9.13 18.73 -37.77
N GLY A 758 10.38 18.41 -38.10
CA GLY A 758 11.45 19.40 -38.26
C GLY A 758 12.11 19.90 -36.97
N GLN A 759 11.58 19.61 -35.78
CA GLN A 759 12.25 19.90 -34.51
C GLN A 759 13.29 18.81 -34.16
N PRO A 760 14.34 19.12 -33.37
CA PRO A 760 15.34 18.13 -32.96
C PRO A 760 14.77 16.94 -32.18
N SER A 761 15.09 15.72 -32.65
CA SER A 761 14.62 14.47 -32.03
C SER A 761 15.58 13.99 -30.93
N PRO A 762 15.10 13.60 -29.74
CA PRO A 762 15.92 12.96 -28.73
C PRO A 762 16.14 11.48 -29.06
N MET A 763 17.35 11.01 -28.80
CA MET A 763 17.75 9.61 -28.77
C MET A 763 18.34 9.35 -27.39
N MET A 764 17.92 8.27 -26.74
CA MET A 764 18.34 7.95 -25.37
C MET A 764 18.96 6.57 -25.31
N THR A 765 20.12 6.47 -24.66
CA THR A 765 20.85 5.22 -24.45
C THR A 765 21.22 5.03 -22.99
N ASP A 766 21.24 3.79 -22.56
CA ASP A 766 21.78 3.34 -21.29
C ASP A 766 22.60 2.07 -21.55
N GLU A 767 23.39 1.68 -20.55
CA GLU A 767 24.13 0.42 -20.42
C GLU A 767 24.79 -0.16 -21.70
N ILE A 768 26.11 -0.17 -21.68
CA ILE A 768 27.01 -0.81 -22.64
C ILE A 768 27.73 -1.94 -21.92
N GLU A 769 27.59 -3.15 -22.49
CA GLU A 769 28.28 -4.33 -21.98
C GLU A 769 29.39 -4.73 -22.96
N LEU A 770 30.58 -4.92 -22.40
CA LEU A 770 31.75 -5.47 -23.08
C LEU A 770 32.20 -6.71 -22.30
N GLU A 771 32.26 -7.87 -22.98
CA GLU A 771 32.77 -9.14 -22.41
C GLU A 771 34.07 -9.56 -23.07
#